data_AF-A0A1F2UFI6-F1
#
_entry.id   AF-A0A1F2UFI6-F1
#
_cell.length_a   1.000
_cell.length_b   1.000
_cell.length_c   1.000
_cell.angle_alpha   90.00
_cell.angle_beta   90.00
_cell.angle_gamma   90.00
#
_symmetry.space_group_name_H-M   'P 1'
#
loop_
_entity.id
_entity.type
_entity.pdbx_description
1 polymer ?
#
loop_
_entity_poly.entity_id
_entity_poly.type
_entity_poly.pdbx_seq_one_letter_code
_entity_poly.pdbx_strand_id
1 'polypeptide(L)'
;MKTISTTCPMDCPDTCALEVAVEDGRIAGIIGATDHPTTAGFICGKIARFDKRVYHDDRLLYPMRLRGAKGSGAFERISWDEAIAAITARFREIIARWGSEAILPYHYGGSNGFLSDGLLDEFYFAKLGASRLGRTLCAATATEVAVGMYGKMPGVAFEDFGHAKLIVIWGANPKASNIHLVPFLRQAKRNGAFVAILDPLKNFSLAEADLHLPVFPGADLPVALAMIRVWKERGQLDHRFLQQHADGLETLLARAEEWPLERAAAAARVPAGDILRLAEAYAEASPALIRVGWGIERNRNGGQAIAALLAMPALLGKFGARGGGYTLSNSGAARLDKHKIFGEYSWNTREINMTRLGEALGDSSAPPVQGLFVYNCNPAVTVPDQESVLRGLERENLFTVVCDQVMTDTAPFADILLPATTFLEHHDIRRSYGSYVVGGSAPVIAARGEARPNEMIFAALGRAMGWEDAPFAWDSATCMRKVTEALTLAGRPADPAALAAGKCQGYDFPGPQPIQFQTVFPMTPDGKIHLTPQTLGPRPFAFDPVESEQYPLALVSPSSSRMITSTLGEDNYPELRVSLHRSDAAARGISDGDVVRVFNEWGEVVCRARWSDRLRDGVVSIPKGAWRKSSLNGRTSTALCPATTNIVGGGACYNDARVEIERA
;
A
#
# COMPACT_ATOMS: atom_id res chain seq x y z
N MET A 1 -9.20 27.38 23.79
CA MET A 1 -8.93 26.65 22.54
C MET A 1 -7.51 26.91 22.05
N LYS A 2 -6.75 25.87 21.72
CA LYS A 2 -5.39 25.95 21.14
C LYS A 2 -5.38 25.21 19.79
N THR A 3 -4.73 25.77 18.78
CA THR A 3 -4.48 25.07 17.51
C THR A 3 -3.06 24.49 17.52
N ILE A 4 -2.92 23.23 17.14
CA ILE A 4 -1.65 22.51 17.11
C ILE A 4 -1.43 21.93 15.71
N SER A 5 -0.23 22.15 15.17
CA SER A 5 0.20 21.56 13.89
C SER A 5 0.63 20.12 14.08
N THR A 6 0.21 19.26 13.15
CA THR A 6 0.65 17.85 13.10
C THR A 6 0.53 17.32 11.67
N THR A 7 0.92 16.07 11.43
CA THR A 7 0.91 15.45 10.11
C THR A 7 0.09 14.16 10.12
N CYS A 8 -0.59 13.85 9.02
CA CYS A 8 -1.29 12.59 8.84
C CYS A 8 -0.31 11.45 8.42
N PRO A 9 -0.13 10.39 9.23
CA PRO A 9 0.75 9.26 8.88
C PRO A 9 0.01 8.09 8.24
N MET A 10 -1.25 8.24 7.84
CA MET A 10 -2.05 7.18 7.24
C MET A 10 -1.53 6.71 5.89
N ASP A 11 -1.79 5.46 5.50
CA ASP A 11 -1.38 4.89 4.21
C ASP A 11 -2.10 5.54 3.00
N CYS A 12 -1.53 6.67 2.56
CA CYS A 12 -1.95 7.53 1.46
C CYS A 12 -0.70 8.26 0.94
N PRO A 13 -0.63 8.64 -0.37
CA PRO A 13 0.59 9.22 -0.93
C PRO A 13 0.97 10.60 -0.41
N ASP A 14 0.12 11.30 0.33
CA ASP A 14 0.17 12.77 0.39
C ASP A 14 0.85 13.37 1.62
N THR A 15 0.84 12.69 2.77
CA THR A 15 1.38 13.22 4.05
C THR A 15 0.78 14.59 4.39
N CYS A 16 -0.55 14.67 4.50
CA CYS A 16 -1.23 15.95 4.70
C CYS A 16 -0.78 16.64 5.99
N ALA A 17 -0.51 17.95 5.89
CA ALA A 17 -0.31 18.82 7.06
C ALA A 17 -1.68 19.18 7.66
N LEU A 18 -1.77 19.16 8.98
CA LEU A 18 -3.01 19.34 9.72
C LEU A 18 -2.86 20.46 10.74
N GLU A 19 -3.95 21.18 10.95
CA GLU A 19 -4.16 22.06 12.10
C GLU A 19 -5.32 21.50 12.93
N VAL A 20 -5.05 21.17 14.20
CA VAL A 20 -6.03 20.57 15.09
C VAL A 20 -6.37 21.54 16.21
N ALA A 21 -7.65 21.91 16.28
CA ALA A 21 -8.19 22.71 17.37
C ALA A 21 -8.47 21.80 18.57
N VAL A 22 -7.99 22.22 19.74
CA VAL A 22 -8.13 21.50 21.01
C VAL A 22 -8.77 22.40 22.05
N GLU A 23 -9.80 21.90 22.71
CA GLU A 23 -10.54 22.55 23.79
C GLU A 23 -10.70 21.56 24.95
N ASP A 24 -10.34 21.97 26.16
CA ASP A 24 -10.39 21.13 27.37
C ASP A 24 -9.74 19.75 27.22
N GLY A 25 -8.60 19.70 26.51
CA GLY A 25 -7.85 18.47 26.25
C GLY A 25 -8.52 17.52 25.25
N ARG A 26 -9.55 17.98 24.53
CA ARG A 26 -10.28 17.21 23.52
C ARG A 26 -10.19 17.86 22.15
N ILE A 27 -10.24 17.04 21.10
CA ILE A 27 -10.25 17.49 19.71
C ILE A 27 -11.59 18.18 19.43
N ALA A 28 -11.54 19.45 19.05
CA ALA A 28 -12.71 20.25 18.64
C ALA A 28 -12.86 20.32 17.11
N GLY A 29 -11.76 20.13 16.36
CA GLY A 29 -11.80 20.09 14.90
C GLY A 29 -10.45 19.79 14.27
N ILE A 30 -10.47 19.19 13.08
CA ILE A 30 -9.28 18.84 12.29
C ILE A 30 -9.45 19.47 10.91
N ILE A 31 -8.56 20.38 10.55
CA ILE A 31 -8.50 21.01 9.22
C ILE A 31 -7.13 20.81 8.58
N GLY A 32 -7.03 21.02 7.27
CA GLY A 32 -5.73 21.01 6.58
C GLY A 32 -4.98 22.31 6.83
N ALA A 33 -3.66 22.21 7.03
CA ALA A 33 -2.79 23.38 7.07
C ALA A 33 -2.56 23.93 5.64
N THR A 34 -2.48 25.25 5.51
CA THR A 34 -2.32 25.91 4.20
C THR A 34 -0.89 25.95 3.67
N ASP A 35 0.10 25.67 4.52
CA ASP A 35 1.53 25.77 4.24
C ASP A 35 2.13 24.51 3.59
N HIS A 36 1.31 23.51 3.26
CA HIS A 36 1.73 22.32 2.52
C HIS A 36 1.55 22.52 0.99
N PRO A 37 2.60 22.34 0.16
CA PRO A 37 2.57 22.67 -1.27
C PRO A 37 1.52 21.88 -2.07
N THR A 38 1.35 20.59 -1.76
CA THR A 38 0.40 19.73 -2.45
C THR A 38 -1.02 19.77 -1.88
N THR A 39 -1.18 19.75 -0.56
CA THR A 39 -2.51 19.62 0.08
C THR A 39 -3.18 20.96 0.32
N ALA A 40 -2.43 22.04 0.55
CA ALA A 40 -2.88 23.43 0.52
C ALA A 40 -4.23 23.68 1.25
N GLY A 41 -4.36 23.17 2.48
CA GLY A 41 -5.56 23.32 3.31
C GLY A 41 -6.66 22.29 3.06
N PHE A 42 -6.56 21.46 2.02
CA PHE A 42 -7.51 20.39 1.73
C PHE A 42 -7.08 19.07 2.39
N ILE A 43 -8.05 18.37 3.00
CA ILE A 43 -7.88 17.03 3.55
C ILE A 43 -9.09 16.15 3.21
N CYS A 44 -8.92 14.83 3.22
CA CYS A 44 -10.02 13.92 2.94
C CYS A 44 -10.99 13.77 4.14
N GLY A 45 -12.24 13.42 3.85
CA GLY A 45 -13.28 13.22 4.88
C GLY A 45 -13.02 12.07 5.87
N LYS A 46 -12.01 11.23 5.60
CA LYS A 46 -11.53 10.19 6.54
C LYS A 46 -10.75 10.81 7.70
N ILE A 47 -9.92 11.81 7.41
CA ILE A 47 -9.07 12.48 8.41
C ILE A 47 -9.80 13.61 9.11
N ALA A 48 -10.66 14.36 8.39
CA ALA A 48 -11.47 15.42 8.96
C ALA A 48 -12.42 14.96 10.09
N ARG A 49 -12.63 13.64 10.23
CA ARG A 49 -13.48 13.01 11.26
C ARG A 49 -12.75 11.94 12.06
N PHE A 50 -11.42 12.03 12.15
CA PHE A 50 -10.62 11.01 12.83
C PHE A 50 -10.81 11.03 14.36
N ASP A 51 -11.33 12.13 14.91
CA ASP A 51 -11.80 12.25 16.29
C ASP A 51 -12.80 11.14 16.66
N LYS A 52 -13.64 10.70 15.70
CA LYS A 52 -14.56 9.58 15.91
C LYS A 52 -13.85 8.30 16.33
N ARG A 53 -12.69 8.00 15.75
CA ARG A 53 -11.89 6.82 16.14
C ARG A 53 -11.22 7.01 17.50
N VAL A 54 -10.71 8.22 17.78
CA VAL A 54 -10.06 8.56 19.07
C VAL A 54 -11.04 8.38 20.25
N TYR A 55 -12.31 8.71 20.01
CA TYR A 55 -13.37 8.65 21.03
C TYR A 55 -14.36 7.49 20.84
N HIS A 56 -14.06 6.53 19.97
CA HIS A 56 -14.94 5.39 19.69
C HIS A 56 -15.10 4.48 20.92
N ASP A 57 -16.24 3.81 21.04
CA ASP A 57 -16.52 2.90 22.16
C ASP A 57 -15.60 1.67 22.15
N ASP A 58 -15.28 1.14 20.96
CA ASP A 58 -14.29 0.06 20.77
C ASP A 58 -12.82 0.49 20.98
N ARG A 59 -12.54 1.74 21.42
CA ARG A 59 -11.16 2.21 21.67
C ARG A 59 -10.51 1.35 22.76
N LEU A 60 -9.35 0.79 22.43
CA LEU A 60 -8.54 0.06 23.40
C LEU A 60 -7.82 1.05 24.31
N LEU A 61 -8.13 1.02 25.61
CA LEU A 61 -7.60 1.95 26.60
C LEU A 61 -6.65 1.29 27.60
N TYR A 62 -6.66 -0.03 27.73
CA TYR A 62 -5.89 -0.75 28.74
C TYR A 62 -5.32 -2.05 28.18
N PRO A 63 -4.16 -2.52 28.68
CA PRO A 63 -3.68 -3.87 28.42
C PRO A 63 -4.69 -4.90 28.89
N MET A 64 -4.82 -5.98 28.14
CA MET A 64 -5.81 -7.02 28.37
C MET A 64 -5.25 -8.41 28.11
N ARG A 65 -5.74 -9.40 28.86
CA ARG A 65 -5.43 -10.83 28.70
C ARG A 65 -6.69 -11.60 28.34
N LEU A 66 -6.58 -12.55 27.41
CA LEU A 66 -7.68 -13.40 27.02
C LEU A 66 -8.17 -14.26 28.17
N ARG A 67 -9.49 -14.39 28.31
CA ARG A 67 -10.17 -15.34 29.18
C ARG A 67 -11.01 -16.29 28.34
N GLY A 68 -10.58 -17.55 28.25
CA GLY A 68 -11.26 -18.58 27.47
C GLY A 68 -10.60 -18.80 26.11
N ALA A 69 -11.40 -19.22 25.12
CA ALA A 69 -10.89 -19.59 23.80
C ALA A 69 -10.58 -18.37 22.92
N LYS A 70 -9.59 -18.51 22.04
CA LYS A 70 -9.27 -17.52 21.00
C LYS A 70 -10.50 -17.29 20.12
N GLY A 71 -10.72 -16.04 19.73
CA GLY A 71 -11.87 -15.61 18.94
C GLY A 71 -13.12 -15.29 19.78
N SER A 72 -13.15 -15.63 21.07
CA SER A 72 -14.31 -15.30 21.94
C SER A 72 -14.45 -13.80 22.23
N GLY A 73 -13.35 -13.04 22.17
CA GLY A 73 -13.32 -11.63 22.54
C GLY A 73 -13.49 -11.37 24.04
N ALA A 74 -13.45 -12.41 24.88
CA ALA A 74 -13.57 -12.28 26.33
C ALA A 74 -12.20 -11.93 26.94
N PHE A 75 -12.02 -10.68 27.36
CA PHE A 75 -10.77 -10.20 27.92
C PHE A 75 -10.93 -9.72 29.37
N GLU A 76 -9.86 -9.85 30.15
CA GLU A 76 -9.71 -9.15 31.42
C GLU A 76 -8.65 -8.05 31.30
N ARG A 77 -8.87 -6.92 31.98
CA ARG A 77 -7.85 -5.89 32.11
C ARG A 77 -6.70 -6.40 32.98
N ILE A 78 -5.49 -6.12 32.53
CA ILE A 78 -4.25 -6.31 33.29
C ILE A 78 -3.43 -5.02 33.26
N SER A 79 -2.43 -4.92 34.13
CA SER A 79 -1.46 -3.83 34.08
C SER A 79 -0.47 -3.99 32.92
N TRP A 80 0.20 -2.89 32.55
CA TRP A 80 1.31 -2.95 31.60
C TRP A 80 2.45 -3.85 32.07
N ASP A 81 2.77 -3.84 33.37
CA ASP A 81 3.87 -4.66 33.91
C ASP A 81 3.54 -6.15 33.80
N GLU A 82 2.30 -6.55 34.10
CA GLU A 82 1.83 -7.93 33.89
C GLU A 82 1.85 -8.32 32.41
N ALA A 83 1.42 -7.43 31.52
CA ALA A 83 1.39 -7.70 30.08
C ALA A 83 2.82 -7.90 29.52
N ILE A 84 3.74 -7.00 29.85
CA ILE A 84 5.14 -7.07 29.43
C ILE A 84 5.81 -8.32 30.01
N ALA A 85 5.60 -8.63 31.30
CA ALA A 85 6.14 -9.83 31.93
C ALA A 85 5.62 -11.12 31.26
N ALA A 86 4.31 -11.19 30.96
CA ALA A 86 3.71 -12.34 30.28
C ALA A 86 4.30 -12.53 28.87
N ILE A 87 4.40 -11.46 28.07
CA ILE A 87 4.98 -11.52 26.72
C ILE A 87 6.43 -11.99 26.78
N THR A 88 7.25 -11.37 27.63
CA THR A 88 8.67 -11.73 27.79
C THR A 88 8.85 -13.17 28.23
N ALA A 89 8.05 -13.65 29.20
CA ALA A 89 8.11 -15.03 29.66
C ALA A 89 7.75 -16.03 28.55
N ARG A 90 6.66 -15.79 27.82
CA ARG A 90 6.24 -16.64 26.70
C ARG A 90 7.24 -16.64 25.55
N PHE A 91 7.82 -15.50 25.20
CA PHE A 91 8.85 -15.43 24.17
C PHE A 91 10.12 -16.17 24.58
N ARG A 92 10.57 -16.07 25.84
CA ARG A 92 11.70 -16.86 26.34
C ARG A 92 11.43 -18.37 26.27
N GLU A 93 10.24 -18.81 26.62
CA GLU A 93 9.85 -20.22 26.47
C GLU A 93 9.86 -20.66 25.00
N ILE A 94 9.31 -19.84 24.11
CA ILE A 94 9.29 -20.14 22.68
C ILE A 94 10.72 -20.28 22.13
N ILE A 95 11.60 -19.33 22.49
CA ILE A 95 13.01 -19.33 22.10
C ILE A 95 13.71 -20.60 22.62
N ALA A 96 13.50 -20.95 23.89
CA ALA A 96 14.14 -22.12 24.51
C ALA A 96 13.73 -23.43 23.84
N ARG A 97 12.51 -23.53 23.31
CA ARG A 97 11.97 -24.78 22.75
C ARG A 97 12.08 -24.90 21.23
N TRP A 98 11.91 -23.80 20.50
CA TRP A 98 11.84 -23.79 19.03
C TRP A 98 12.85 -22.83 18.37
N GLY A 99 13.61 -22.08 19.15
CA GLY A 99 14.50 -21.03 18.65
C GLY A 99 13.78 -19.72 18.35
N SER A 100 14.55 -18.64 18.24
CA SER A 100 14.00 -17.29 18.05
C SER A 100 13.20 -17.10 16.76
N GLU A 101 13.56 -17.82 15.70
CA GLU A 101 12.84 -17.77 14.42
C GLU A 101 11.41 -18.34 14.52
N ALA A 102 11.02 -18.98 15.63
CA ALA A 102 9.64 -19.36 15.90
C ALA A 102 8.72 -18.17 16.27
N ILE A 103 9.28 -16.97 16.41
CA ILE A 103 8.56 -15.71 16.65
C ILE A 103 8.49 -14.91 15.36
N LEU A 104 7.31 -14.44 14.99
CA LEU A 104 7.05 -13.62 13.81
C LEU A 104 6.41 -12.28 14.22
N PRO A 105 7.08 -11.14 14.00
CA PRO A 105 6.41 -9.85 13.95
C PRO A 105 5.55 -9.75 12.69
N TYR A 106 4.30 -9.29 12.82
CA TYR A 106 3.37 -9.14 11.71
C TYR A 106 2.78 -7.73 11.67
N HIS A 107 3.30 -6.88 10.77
CA HIS A 107 2.94 -5.47 10.70
C HIS A 107 3.02 -4.91 9.28
N TYR A 108 2.06 -4.07 8.90
CA TYR A 108 2.08 -3.36 7.62
C TYR A 108 0.97 -2.30 7.47
N GLY A 109 1.33 -1.03 7.31
CA GLY A 109 0.43 -0.02 6.72
C GLY A 109 -0.62 0.62 7.63
N GLY A 110 -0.78 0.16 8.88
CA GLY A 110 -1.69 0.78 9.87
C GLY A 110 -1.23 2.16 10.34
N SER A 111 0.08 2.38 10.33
CA SER A 111 0.76 3.67 10.40
C SER A 111 2.01 3.59 9.52
N ASN A 112 2.36 4.67 8.83
CA ASN A 112 3.54 4.73 7.94
C ASN A 112 4.58 5.75 8.43
N GLY A 113 4.56 6.11 9.71
CA GLY A 113 5.57 6.98 10.31
C GLY A 113 6.82 6.20 10.72
N PHE A 114 7.97 6.87 10.76
CA PHE A 114 9.26 6.24 11.06
C PHE A 114 9.38 5.75 12.50
N LEU A 115 8.71 6.38 13.48
CA LEU A 115 8.74 5.92 14.88
C LEU A 115 7.77 4.76 15.08
N SER A 116 6.60 4.83 14.43
CA SER A 116 5.56 3.82 14.56
C SER A 116 5.76 2.58 13.68
N ASP A 117 6.58 2.64 12.63
CA ASP A 117 6.87 1.52 11.72
C ASP A 117 8.36 1.51 11.30
N GLY A 118 9.16 0.60 11.89
CA GLY A 118 10.53 0.32 11.47
C GLY A 118 11.63 1.04 12.25
N LEU A 119 11.42 1.34 13.54
CA LEU A 119 12.41 1.88 14.47
C LEU A 119 12.75 0.87 15.57
N LEU A 120 12.24 1.06 16.80
CA LEU A 120 12.58 0.22 17.95
C LEU A 120 11.96 -1.18 17.86
N ASP A 121 10.87 -1.32 17.12
CA ASP A 121 10.29 -2.61 16.78
C ASP A 121 11.25 -3.47 15.97
N GLU A 122 11.82 -2.91 14.88
CA GLU A 122 12.81 -3.60 14.06
C GLU A 122 14.07 -3.95 14.87
N PHE A 123 14.58 -3.01 15.66
CA PHE A 123 15.75 -3.24 16.51
C PHE A 123 15.49 -4.34 17.56
N TYR A 124 14.31 -4.32 18.19
CA TYR A 124 13.90 -5.34 19.16
C TYR A 124 13.85 -6.74 18.54
N PHE A 125 13.16 -6.91 17.40
CA PHE A 125 13.02 -8.22 16.77
C PHE A 125 14.32 -8.72 16.11
N ALA A 126 15.15 -7.81 15.60
CA ALA A 126 16.50 -8.14 15.14
C ALA A 126 17.35 -8.69 16.28
N LYS A 127 17.37 -8.00 17.43
CA LYS A 127 18.13 -8.42 18.61
C LYS A 127 17.58 -9.73 19.21
N LEU A 128 16.27 -9.95 19.11
CA LEU A 128 15.64 -11.22 19.52
C LEU A 128 16.07 -12.39 18.62
N GLY A 129 16.44 -12.12 17.36
CA GLY A 129 16.66 -13.14 16.33
C GLY A 129 15.35 -13.71 15.77
N ALA A 130 14.27 -12.92 15.77
CA ALA A 130 12.96 -13.35 15.28
C ALA A 130 12.97 -13.62 13.77
N SER A 131 11.94 -14.28 13.23
CA SER A 131 11.72 -14.30 11.78
C SER A 131 11.51 -12.89 11.24
N ARG A 132 11.95 -12.65 10.00
CA ARG A 132 11.64 -11.42 9.27
C ARG A 132 10.30 -11.55 8.56
N LEU A 133 9.60 -10.42 8.41
CA LEU A 133 8.38 -10.33 7.61
C LEU A 133 8.67 -9.64 6.29
N GLY A 134 8.49 -10.35 5.19
CA GLY A 134 8.44 -9.76 3.86
C GLY A 134 7.15 -8.96 3.69
N ARG A 135 7.23 -7.63 3.67
CA ARG A 135 6.07 -6.72 3.58
C ARG A 135 5.54 -6.60 2.13
N THR A 136 4.82 -7.63 1.68
CA THR A 136 4.49 -7.87 0.26
C THR A 136 3.03 -7.61 -0.16
N LEU A 137 2.09 -7.25 0.73
CA LEU A 137 0.69 -7.02 0.32
C LEU A 137 0.53 -5.82 -0.65
N CYS A 138 1.42 -4.84 -0.52
CA CYS A 138 1.62 -3.64 -1.34
C CYS A 138 3.02 -3.12 -0.93
N ALA A 139 3.69 -2.17 -1.57
CA ALA A 139 3.86 -2.00 -3.01
C ALA A 139 5.16 -2.69 -3.48
N ALA A 140 5.39 -3.92 -2.99
CA ALA A 140 6.67 -4.63 -3.12
C ALA A 140 7.04 -4.88 -4.58
N THR A 141 6.12 -5.42 -5.36
CA THR A 141 6.32 -5.71 -6.79
C THR A 141 6.69 -4.44 -7.57
N ALA A 142 5.91 -3.36 -7.40
CA ALA A 142 6.21 -2.09 -8.06
C ALA A 142 7.55 -1.48 -7.61
N THR A 143 7.91 -1.65 -6.32
CA THR A 143 9.18 -1.16 -5.77
C THR A 143 10.37 -1.91 -6.37
N GLU A 144 10.30 -3.24 -6.47
CA GLU A 144 11.37 -4.07 -7.06
C GLU A 144 11.60 -3.74 -8.54
N VAL A 145 10.53 -3.46 -9.29
CA VAL A 145 10.67 -2.98 -10.68
C VAL A 145 11.35 -1.61 -10.72
N ALA A 146 10.91 -0.65 -9.90
CA ALA A 146 11.49 0.70 -9.89
C ALA A 146 12.95 0.73 -9.43
N VAL A 147 13.32 -0.12 -8.47
CA VAL A 147 14.71 -0.31 -8.04
C VAL A 147 15.52 -0.97 -9.14
N GLY A 148 15.03 -2.06 -9.73
CA GLY A 148 15.74 -2.78 -10.78
C GLY A 148 15.99 -1.93 -12.03
N MET A 149 14.98 -1.16 -12.49
CA MET A 149 15.10 -0.37 -13.72
C MET A 149 15.81 0.97 -13.52
N TYR A 150 15.57 1.65 -12.39
CA TYR A 150 15.95 3.06 -12.20
C TYR A 150 16.69 3.33 -10.89
N GLY A 151 16.95 2.33 -10.06
CA GLY A 151 17.49 2.53 -8.70
C GLY A 151 16.56 3.35 -7.80
N LYS A 152 15.26 3.46 -8.17
CA LYS A 152 14.26 4.32 -7.54
C LYS A 152 14.44 5.83 -7.80
N MET A 153 14.78 6.20 -9.05
CA MET A 153 14.80 7.59 -9.52
C MET A 153 13.50 8.34 -9.16
N PRO A 154 13.58 9.57 -8.60
CA PRO A 154 12.41 10.40 -8.32
C PRO A 154 11.55 10.63 -9.57
N GLY A 155 10.22 10.56 -9.42
CA GLY A 155 9.24 10.77 -10.48
C GLY A 155 8.76 12.22 -10.61
N VAL A 156 7.88 12.47 -11.58
CA VAL A 156 7.27 13.80 -11.76
C VAL A 156 6.43 14.17 -10.53
N ALA A 157 6.63 15.38 -10.01
CA ALA A 157 5.87 15.95 -8.90
C ALA A 157 4.43 16.27 -9.31
N PHE A 158 3.47 16.20 -8.38
CA PHE A 158 2.05 16.46 -8.68
C PHE A 158 1.83 17.89 -9.20
N GLU A 159 2.58 18.84 -8.66
CA GLU A 159 2.59 20.25 -9.04
C GLU A 159 2.93 20.44 -10.53
N ASP A 160 3.68 19.51 -11.13
CA ASP A 160 4.10 19.58 -12.53
C ASP A 160 3.15 18.87 -13.51
N PHE A 161 2.09 18.20 -13.03
CA PHE A 161 1.10 17.54 -13.91
C PHE A 161 0.40 18.55 -14.83
N GLY A 162 0.23 19.80 -14.38
CA GLY A 162 -0.38 20.87 -15.18
C GLY A 162 0.40 21.24 -16.45
N HIS A 163 1.67 20.84 -16.56
CA HIS A 163 2.51 21.08 -17.73
C HIS A 163 2.41 20.00 -18.82
N ALA A 164 1.86 18.82 -18.49
CA ALA A 164 1.73 17.71 -19.43
C ALA A 164 0.72 18.03 -20.55
N LYS A 165 1.03 17.62 -21.77
CA LYS A 165 0.09 17.61 -22.92
C LYS A 165 -0.69 16.32 -23.00
N LEU A 166 -0.18 15.25 -22.41
CA LEU A 166 -0.88 14.00 -22.24
C LEU A 166 -0.57 13.37 -20.87
N ILE A 167 -1.59 12.84 -20.22
CA ILE A 167 -1.48 12.12 -18.96
C ILE A 167 -2.18 10.76 -19.10
N VAL A 168 -1.44 9.68 -18.86
CA VAL A 168 -1.98 8.32 -18.75
C VAL A 168 -2.07 7.95 -17.27
N ILE A 169 -3.27 7.73 -16.76
CA ILE A 169 -3.48 7.17 -15.42
C ILE A 169 -3.76 5.68 -15.56
N TRP A 170 -2.82 4.84 -15.15
CA TRP A 170 -2.90 3.40 -15.36
C TRP A 170 -2.98 2.66 -14.03
N GLY A 171 -4.08 1.96 -13.77
CA GLY A 171 -4.31 1.17 -12.56
C GLY A 171 -4.36 2.01 -11.27
N ALA A 172 -4.78 3.27 -11.35
CA ALA A 172 -4.94 4.15 -10.20
C ALA A 172 -6.31 4.82 -10.17
N ASN A 173 -6.89 4.97 -8.97
CA ASN A 173 -8.08 5.77 -8.73
C ASN A 173 -7.78 6.93 -7.77
N PRO A 174 -7.24 8.06 -8.28
CA PRO A 174 -6.94 9.24 -7.47
C PRO A 174 -8.12 9.72 -6.61
N LYS A 175 -9.37 9.62 -7.09
CA LYS A 175 -10.55 10.09 -6.34
C LYS A 175 -10.80 9.30 -5.04
N ALA A 176 -10.30 8.07 -4.93
CA ALA A 176 -10.42 7.24 -3.74
C ALA A 176 -9.12 7.15 -2.92
N SER A 177 -7.97 7.11 -3.59
CA SER A 177 -6.68 6.78 -2.96
C SER A 177 -5.61 7.88 -3.06
N ASN A 178 -5.87 9.00 -3.75
CA ASN A 178 -4.91 10.11 -3.89
C ASN A 178 -5.62 11.41 -4.31
N ILE A 179 -6.55 11.89 -3.48
CA ILE A 179 -7.50 12.93 -3.88
C ILE A 179 -6.83 14.28 -4.18
N HIS A 180 -5.64 14.52 -3.61
CA HIS A 180 -4.85 15.73 -3.84
C HIS A 180 -4.23 15.79 -5.25
N LEU A 181 -4.21 14.69 -6.01
CA LEU A 181 -3.81 14.71 -7.42
C LEU A 181 -4.92 15.27 -8.32
N VAL A 182 -6.19 15.18 -7.91
CA VAL A 182 -7.34 15.58 -8.75
C VAL A 182 -7.33 17.06 -9.16
N PRO A 183 -7.01 18.02 -8.27
CA PRO A 183 -6.85 19.43 -8.67
C PRO A 183 -5.84 19.63 -9.81
N PHE A 184 -4.69 18.94 -9.76
CA PHE A 184 -3.65 19.05 -10.79
C PHE A 184 -4.08 18.41 -12.11
N LEU A 185 -4.81 17.29 -12.07
CA LEU A 185 -5.42 16.69 -13.27
C LEU A 185 -6.44 17.63 -13.93
N ARG A 186 -7.27 18.29 -13.12
CA ARG A 186 -8.22 19.31 -13.62
C ARG A 186 -7.48 20.49 -14.24
N GLN A 187 -6.38 20.92 -13.63
CA GLN A 187 -5.55 21.98 -14.20
C GLN A 187 -4.96 21.56 -15.55
N ALA A 188 -4.43 20.34 -15.66
CA ALA A 188 -3.93 19.80 -16.93
C ALA A 188 -5.02 19.75 -18.01
N LYS A 189 -6.23 19.28 -17.67
CA LYS A 189 -7.39 19.30 -18.59
C LYS A 189 -7.73 20.71 -19.06
N ARG A 190 -7.76 21.71 -18.17
CA ARG A 190 -7.98 23.12 -18.53
C ARG A 190 -6.89 23.66 -19.45
N ASN A 191 -5.67 23.17 -19.30
CA ASN A 191 -4.53 23.51 -20.15
C ASN A 191 -4.52 22.74 -21.49
N GLY A 192 -5.56 21.95 -21.77
CA GLY A 192 -5.74 21.21 -23.02
C GLY A 192 -5.09 19.83 -23.04
N ALA A 193 -4.70 19.26 -21.90
CA ALA A 193 -4.11 17.93 -21.86
C ALA A 193 -5.11 16.84 -22.28
N PHE A 194 -4.62 15.86 -23.04
CA PHE A 194 -5.30 14.59 -23.26
C PHE A 194 -5.11 13.69 -22.02
N VAL A 195 -6.20 13.17 -21.46
CA VAL A 195 -6.18 12.30 -20.27
C VAL A 195 -6.78 10.96 -20.61
N ALA A 196 -5.95 9.92 -20.54
CA ALA A 196 -6.34 8.53 -20.70
C ALA A 196 -6.37 7.80 -19.35
N ILE A 197 -7.40 6.99 -19.13
CA ILE A 197 -7.55 6.16 -17.92
C ILE A 197 -7.58 4.69 -18.32
N LEU A 198 -6.75 3.87 -17.68
CA LEU A 198 -6.74 2.43 -17.82
C LEU A 198 -7.10 1.80 -16.47
N ASP A 199 -8.35 1.41 -16.32
CA ASP A 199 -8.95 0.90 -15.07
C ASP A 199 -10.23 0.14 -15.43
N PRO A 200 -10.47 -1.09 -14.93
CA PRO A 200 -11.74 -1.78 -15.16
C PRO A 200 -12.96 -1.02 -14.62
N LEU A 201 -12.77 -0.08 -13.68
CA LEU A 201 -13.80 0.80 -13.14
C LEU A 201 -13.80 2.17 -13.81
N LYS A 202 -14.96 2.61 -14.28
CA LYS A 202 -15.20 3.96 -14.78
C LYS A 202 -15.35 4.96 -13.63
N ASN A 203 -14.22 5.51 -13.20
CA ASN A 203 -14.13 6.47 -12.09
C ASN A 203 -14.18 7.96 -12.53
N PHE A 204 -13.98 8.22 -13.82
CA PHE A 204 -13.91 9.55 -14.39
C PHE A 204 -15.08 9.80 -15.35
N SER A 205 -15.61 11.03 -15.34
CA SER A 205 -16.61 11.46 -16.30
C SER A 205 -15.97 11.77 -17.66
N LEU A 206 -16.79 11.87 -18.71
CA LEU A 206 -16.32 12.28 -20.05
C LEU A 206 -15.72 13.70 -20.09
N ALA A 207 -16.05 14.55 -19.11
CA ALA A 207 -15.43 15.87 -18.99
C ALA A 207 -14.03 15.82 -18.34
N GLU A 208 -13.69 14.72 -17.68
CA GLU A 208 -12.42 14.56 -16.95
C GLU A 208 -11.41 13.69 -17.69
N ALA A 209 -11.85 12.80 -18.59
CA ALA A 209 -11.00 11.90 -19.36
C ALA A 209 -11.48 11.80 -20.81
N ASP A 210 -10.54 11.83 -21.77
CA ASP A 210 -10.83 11.76 -23.22
C ASP A 210 -10.89 10.32 -23.72
N LEU A 211 -10.30 9.40 -22.96
CA LEU A 211 -10.24 7.98 -23.27
C LEU A 211 -10.25 7.16 -21.98
N HIS A 212 -11.11 6.14 -21.93
CA HIS A 212 -11.15 5.16 -20.85
C HIS A 212 -11.06 3.76 -21.47
N LEU A 213 -9.98 3.04 -21.16
CA LEU A 213 -9.81 1.63 -21.54
C LEU A 213 -10.10 0.76 -20.31
N PRO A 214 -11.24 0.05 -20.26
CA PRO A 214 -11.58 -0.87 -19.17
C PRO A 214 -10.85 -2.21 -19.36
N VAL A 215 -9.52 -2.18 -19.26
CA VAL A 215 -8.65 -3.36 -19.41
C VAL A 215 -9.11 -4.46 -18.45
N PHE A 216 -9.26 -5.68 -18.97
CA PHE A 216 -9.64 -6.83 -18.17
C PHE A 216 -8.55 -7.13 -17.12
N PRO A 217 -8.91 -7.40 -15.85
CA PRO A 217 -7.92 -7.57 -14.77
C PRO A 217 -6.84 -8.62 -15.10
N GLY A 218 -5.58 -8.16 -15.08
CA GLY A 218 -4.41 -8.99 -15.38
C GLY A 218 -3.86 -8.84 -16.80
N ALA A 219 -4.53 -8.10 -17.69
CA ALA A 219 -4.18 -7.94 -19.09
C ALA A 219 -3.50 -6.61 -19.47
N ASP A 220 -2.94 -5.89 -18.49
CA ASP A 220 -2.22 -4.62 -18.70
C ASP A 220 -0.96 -4.79 -19.56
N LEU A 221 -0.19 -5.86 -19.35
CA LEU A 221 1.06 -6.15 -20.08
C LEU A 221 0.83 -6.28 -21.60
N PRO A 222 -0.14 -7.09 -22.10
CA PRO A 222 -0.50 -7.13 -23.51
C PRO A 222 -0.73 -5.76 -24.15
N VAL A 223 -1.46 -4.86 -23.47
CA VAL A 223 -1.74 -3.51 -23.98
C VAL A 223 -0.44 -2.72 -24.10
N ALA A 224 0.40 -2.75 -23.06
CA ALA A 224 1.68 -2.06 -23.06
C ALA A 224 2.63 -2.58 -24.17
N LEU A 225 2.74 -3.89 -24.34
CA LEU A 225 3.57 -4.51 -25.37
C LEU A 225 3.07 -4.21 -26.79
N ALA A 226 1.75 -4.18 -27.02
CA ALA A 226 1.19 -3.80 -28.31
C ALA A 226 1.47 -2.33 -28.66
N MET A 227 1.39 -1.42 -27.69
CA MET A 227 1.78 -0.01 -27.90
C MET A 227 3.27 0.09 -28.30
N ILE A 228 4.14 -0.64 -27.60
CA ILE A 228 5.58 -0.68 -27.90
C ILE A 228 5.85 -1.24 -29.30
N ARG A 229 5.14 -2.30 -29.69
CA ARG A 229 5.22 -2.89 -31.03
C ARG A 229 4.83 -1.88 -32.12
N VAL A 230 3.73 -1.15 -31.93
CA VAL A 230 3.29 -0.10 -32.88
C VAL A 230 4.39 0.95 -33.07
N TRP A 231 5.01 1.43 -32.00
CA TRP A 231 6.08 2.42 -32.09
C TRP A 231 7.33 1.89 -32.79
N LYS A 232 7.68 0.62 -32.55
CA LYS A 232 8.79 -0.06 -33.23
C LYS A 232 8.51 -0.17 -34.73
N GLU A 233 7.34 -0.67 -35.13
CA GLU A 233 6.94 -0.83 -36.54
C GLU A 233 6.90 0.52 -37.29
N ARG A 234 6.57 1.61 -36.59
CA ARG A 234 6.56 2.98 -37.15
C ARG A 234 7.91 3.71 -37.08
N GLY A 235 8.96 3.09 -36.54
CA GLY A 235 10.28 3.71 -36.43
C GLY A 235 10.32 4.93 -35.49
N GLN A 236 9.48 4.95 -34.45
CA GLN A 236 9.31 6.09 -33.54
C GLN A 236 10.21 6.05 -32.29
N LEU A 237 11.02 5.00 -32.13
CA LEU A 237 11.85 4.82 -30.94
C LEU A 237 12.99 5.85 -30.90
N ASP A 238 13.25 6.44 -29.72
CA ASP A 238 14.38 7.34 -29.50
C ASP A 238 15.69 6.54 -29.35
N HIS A 239 16.20 6.05 -30.47
CA HIS A 239 17.42 5.25 -30.51
C HIS A 239 18.64 5.97 -29.93
N ARG A 240 18.72 7.30 -30.06
CA ARG A 240 19.83 8.08 -29.51
C ARG A 240 19.79 8.05 -27.99
N PHE A 241 18.64 8.34 -27.39
CA PHE A 241 18.48 8.28 -25.93
C PHE A 241 18.75 6.87 -25.40
N LEU A 242 18.16 5.85 -26.04
CA LEU A 242 18.28 4.46 -25.61
C LEU A 242 19.73 3.97 -25.64
N GLN A 243 20.51 4.28 -26.69
CA GLN A 243 21.92 3.91 -26.76
C GLN A 243 22.78 4.57 -25.68
N GLN A 244 22.41 5.78 -25.25
CA GLN A 244 23.18 6.56 -24.27
C GLN A 244 22.82 6.21 -22.83
N HIS A 245 21.55 5.90 -22.56
CA HIS A 245 21.01 5.89 -21.20
C HIS A 245 20.36 4.57 -20.79
N ALA A 246 20.25 3.57 -21.67
CA ALA A 246 19.55 2.33 -21.36
C ALA A 246 20.29 1.07 -21.82
N ASP A 247 19.91 -0.06 -21.24
CA ASP A 247 20.25 -1.41 -21.73
C ASP A 247 19.02 -2.32 -21.70
N GLY A 248 19.16 -3.55 -22.22
CA GLY A 248 18.11 -4.57 -22.18
C GLY A 248 16.92 -4.30 -23.11
N LEU A 249 17.11 -3.50 -24.16
CA LEU A 249 16.05 -3.13 -25.12
C LEU A 249 15.59 -4.32 -25.96
N GLU A 250 16.54 -5.16 -26.40
CA GLU A 250 16.32 -6.24 -27.35
C GLU A 250 15.31 -7.26 -26.82
N THR A 251 15.42 -7.62 -25.54
CA THR A 251 14.49 -8.54 -24.87
C THR A 251 13.07 -7.97 -24.82
N LEU A 252 12.92 -6.69 -24.49
CA LEU A 252 11.62 -6.03 -24.47
C LEU A 252 10.99 -5.98 -25.87
N LEU A 253 11.76 -5.61 -26.89
CA LEU A 253 11.27 -5.55 -28.27
C LEU A 253 10.91 -6.94 -28.81
N ALA A 254 11.72 -7.96 -28.52
CA ALA A 254 11.41 -9.34 -28.90
C ALA A 254 10.08 -9.82 -28.30
N ARG A 255 9.80 -9.44 -27.05
CA ARG A 255 8.52 -9.72 -26.39
C ARG A 255 7.36 -8.93 -26.97
N ALA A 256 7.59 -7.66 -27.34
CA ALA A 256 6.57 -6.83 -27.99
C ALA A 256 6.12 -7.41 -29.34
N GLU A 257 7.01 -8.05 -30.10
CA GLU A 257 6.66 -8.72 -31.37
C GLU A 257 5.54 -9.76 -31.22
N GLU A 258 5.44 -10.41 -30.05
CA GLU A 258 4.40 -11.40 -29.80
C GLU A 258 2.98 -10.79 -29.73
N TRP A 259 2.85 -9.46 -29.63
CA TRP A 259 1.61 -8.76 -29.31
C TRP A 259 1.14 -7.81 -30.42
N PRO A 260 0.59 -8.32 -31.54
CA PRO A 260 -0.17 -7.49 -32.46
C PRO A 260 -1.41 -6.92 -31.76
N LEU A 261 -1.92 -5.79 -32.28
CA LEU A 261 -3.04 -5.05 -31.67
C LEU A 261 -4.27 -5.94 -31.40
N GLU A 262 -4.60 -6.83 -32.32
CA GLU A 262 -5.76 -7.72 -32.25
C GLU A 262 -5.61 -8.75 -31.12
N ARG A 263 -4.40 -9.29 -30.93
CA ARG A 263 -4.11 -10.24 -29.85
C ARG A 263 -4.19 -9.54 -28.49
N ALA A 264 -3.61 -8.34 -28.37
CA ALA A 264 -3.68 -7.55 -27.16
C ALA A 264 -5.12 -7.12 -26.83
N ALA A 265 -5.87 -6.68 -27.83
CA ALA A 265 -7.29 -6.34 -27.73
C ALA A 265 -8.14 -7.51 -27.22
N ALA A 266 -7.91 -8.71 -27.74
CA ALA A 266 -8.58 -9.93 -27.28
C ALA A 266 -8.25 -10.25 -25.81
N ALA A 267 -6.97 -10.23 -25.44
CA ALA A 267 -6.54 -10.51 -24.06
C ALA A 267 -7.07 -9.47 -23.06
N ALA A 268 -7.01 -8.17 -23.42
CA ALA A 268 -7.47 -7.07 -22.60
C ALA A 268 -9.00 -6.85 -22.65
N ARG A 269 -9.68 -7.51 -23.60
CA ARG A 269 -11.11 -7.36 -23.88
C ARG A 269 -11.51 -5.89 -24.09
N VAL A 270 -10.73 -5.18 -24.91
CA VAL A 270 -10.96 -3.78 -25.31
C VAL A 270 -10.80 -3.64 -26.83
N PRO A 271 -11.37 -2.61 -27.48
CA PRO A 271 -11.18 -2.40 -28.91
C PRO A 271 -9.71 -2.17 -29.29
N ALA A 272 -9.22 -2.85 -30.33
CA ALA A 272 -7.87 -2.64 -30.86
C ALA A 272 -7.62 -1.17 -31.26
N GLY A 273 -8.64 -0.51 -31.81
CA GLY A 273 -8.58 0.91 -32.18
C GLY A 273 -8.33 1.85 -30.99
N ASP A 274 -8.82 1.50 -29.79
CA ASP A 274 -8.56 2.33 -28.59
C ASP A 274 -7.12 2.16 -28.08
N ILE A 275 -6.54 0.95 -28.21
CA ILE A 275 -5.11 0.71 -27.93
C ILE A 275 -4.26 1.53 -28.92
N LEU A 276 -4.59 1.47 -30.22
CA LEU A 276 -3.89 2.23 -31.24
C LEU A 276 -3.98 3.74 -31.00
N ARG A 277 -5.19 4.26 -30.72
CA ARG A 277 -5.42 5.67 -30.41
C ARG A 277 -4.57 6.14 -29.23
N LEU A 278 -4.44 5.32 -28.19
CA LEU A 278 -3.58 5.63 -27.04
C LEU A 278 -2.09 5.61 -27.43
N ALA A 279 -1.65 4.62 -28.20
CA ALA A 279 -0.27 4.53 -28.69
C ALA A 279 0.13 5.76 -29.51
N GLU A 280 -0.75 6.20 -30.42
CA GLU A 280 -0.55 7.38 -31.26
C GLU A 280 -0.50 8.66 -30.43
N ALA A 281 -1.51 8.87 -29.57
CA ALA A 281 -1.57 10.05 -28.72
C ALA A 281 -0.31 10.18 -27.82
N TYR A 282 0.15 9.07 -27.24
CA TYR A 282 1.36 9.06 -26.40
C TYR A 282 2.64 9.33 -27.21
N ALA A 283 2.75 8.81 -28.44
CA ALA A 283 3.88 9.08 -29.31
C ALA A 283 3.96 10.56 -29.71
N GLU A 284 2.83 11.17 -30.08
CA GLU A 284 2.75 12.55 -30.58
C GLU A 284 2.91 13.61 -29.48
N ALA A 285 2.41 13.34 -28.27
CA ALA A 285 2.42 14.32 -27.19
C ALA A 285 3.82 14.50 -26.57
N SER A 286 4.20 15.76 -26.33
CA SER A 286 5.35 16.11 -25.46
C SER A 286 5.10 17.48 -24.81
N PRO A 287 5.22 17.62 -23.48
CA PRO A 287 5.53 16.58 -22.49
C PRO A 287 4.39 15.56 -22.30
N ALA A 288 4.72 14.29 -22.08
CA ALA A 288 3.76 13.21 -21.81
C ALA A 288 4.13 12.46 -20.53
N LEU A 289 3.12 12.14 -19.71
CA LEU A 289 3.29 11.61 -18.37
C LEU A 289 2.50 10.32 -18.16
N ILE A 290 3.13 9.31 -17.56
CA ILE A 290 2.45 8.10 -17.07
C ILE A 290 2.40 8.13 -15.53
N ARG A 291 1.19 8.15 -14.97
CA ARG A 291 0.93 7.89 -13.55
C ARG A 291 0.61 6.40 -13.36
N VAL A 292 1.59 5.65 -12.84
CA VAL A 292 1.49 4.21 -12.61
C VAL A 292 0.90 3.92 -11.24
N GLY A 293 -0.21 3.19 -11.18
CA GLY A 293 -0.90 2.86 -9.93
C GLY A 293 -0.62 1.48 -9.37
N TRP A 294 -1.01 1.29 -8.12
CA TRP A 294 -0.91 0.02 -7.38
C TRP A 294 -1.92 -1.04 -7.85
N GLY A 295 -2.91 -0.69 -8.69
CA GLY A 295 -3.87 -1.66 -9.21
C GLY A 295 -3.21 -2.71 -10.11
N ILE A 296 -2.15 -2.31 -10.83
CA ILE A 296 -1.44 -3.16 -11.79
C ILE A 296 -0.65 -4.26 -11.08
N GLU A 297 0.01 -3.97 -9.95
CA GLU A 297 0.85 -4.97 -9.26
C GLU A 297 0.04 -6.10 -8.60
N ARG A 298 -1.25 -5.90 -8.38
CA ARG A 298 -2.11 -6.83 -7.63
C ARG A 298 -2.54 -8.07 -8.43
N ASN A 299 -1.75 -8.50 -9.41
CA ASN A 299 -1.95 -9.71 -10.21
C ASN A 299 -0.59 -10.30 -10.63
N ARG A 300 -0.55 -11.54 -11.13
CA ARG A 300 0.71 -12.23 -11.47
C ARG A 300 1.52 -11.56 -12.58
N ASN A 301 0.87 -10.86 -13.51
CA ASN A 301 1.52 -10.16 -14.63
C ASN A 301 1.95 -8.73 -14.26
N GLY A 302 1.61 -8.26 -13.06
CA GLY A 302 1.73 -6.87 -12.64
C GLY A 302 3.15 -6.31 -12.69
N GLY A 303 4.14 -7.06 -12.18
CA GLY A 303 5.55 -6.64 -12.24
C GLY A 303 6.06 -6.44 -13.67
N GLN A 304 5.69 -7.36 -14.57
CA GLN A 304 6.05 -7.28 -15.99
C GLN A 304 5.36 -6.08 -16.67
N ALA A 305 4.07 -5.87 -16.38
CA ALA A 305 3.31 -4.74 -16.91
C ALA A 305 3.90 -3.40 -16.45
N ILE A 306 4.18 -3.25 -15.17
CA ILE A 306 4.80 -2.03 -14.61
C ILE A 306 6.16 -1.77 -15.28
N ALA A 307 6.97 -2.80 -15.51
CA ALA A 307 8.25 -2.63 -16.19
C ALA A 307 8.07 -2.14 -17.63
N ALA A 308 7.11 -2.68 -18.37
CA ALA A 308 6.79 -2.21 -19.72
C ALA A 308 6.32 -0.75 -19.73
N LEU A 309 5.48 -0.35 -18.75
CA LEU A 309 5.02 1.03 -18.57
C LEU A 309 6.19 1.98 -18.26
N LEU A 310 7.07 1.59 -17.34
CA LEU A 310 8.22 2.40 -16.96
C LEU A 310 9.27 2.51 -18.07
N ALA A 311 9.30 1.58 -19.02
CA ALA A 311 10.15 1.67 -20.22
C ALA A 311 9.64 2.73 -21.22
N MET A 312 8.33 2.99 -21.30
CA MET A 312 7.73 3.83 -22.36
C MET A 312 8.30 5.26 -22.45
N PRO A 313 8.57 5.98 -21.34
CA PRO A 313 9.21 7.28 -21.42
C PRO A 313 10.60 7.26 -22.06
N ALA A 314 11.39 6.21 -21.81
CA ALA A 314 12.71 6.04 -22.43
C ALA A 314 12.57 5.72 -23.93
N LEU A 315 11.62 4.86 -24.29
CA LEU A 315 11.39 4.43 -25.66
C LEU A 315 11.01 5.57 -26.60
N LEU A 316 10.29 6.59 -26.12
CA LEU A 316 9.80 7.71 -26.94
C LEU A 316 10.37 9.07 -26.52
N GLY A 317 11.48 9.11 -25.77
CA GLY A 317 12.15 10.35 -25.40
C GLY A 317 11.27 11.33 -24.60
N LYS A 318 10.48 10.83 -23.63
CA LYS A 318 9.54 11.65 -22.83
C LYS A 318 10.16 12.27 -21.57
N PHE A 319 11.46 12.09 -21.37
CA PHE A 319 12.20 12.71 -20.28
C PHE A 319 12.75 14.10 -20.65
N GLY A 320 13.31 14.82 -19.67
CA GLY A 320 13.96 16.12 -19.88
C GLY A 320 13.00 17.32 -19.96
N ALA A 321 11.70 17.12 -19.72
CA ALA A 321 10.71 18.18 -19.74
C ALA A 321 9.82 18.15 -18.49
N ARG A 322 9.43 19.33 -17.98
CA ARG A 322 8.45 19.45 -16.89
C ARG A 322 7.11 18.85 -17.33
N GLY A 323 6.51 18.03 -16.47
CA GLY A 323 5.30 17.27 -16.82
C GLY A 323 5.52 16.12 -17.80
N GLY A 324 6.77 15.73 -18.08
CA GLY A 324 7.13 14.58 -18.90
C GLY A 324 7.83 13.48 -18.08
N GLY A 325 7.59 12.21 -18.42
CA GLY A 325 8.20 11.05 -17.75
C GLY A 325 7.18 10.16 -17.06
N TYR A 326 7.49 9.72 -15.84
CA TYR A 326 6.59 8.87 -15.05
C TYR A 326 6.47 9.30 -13.58
N THR A 327 5.38 8.90 -12.94
CA THR A 327 5.20 8.96 -11.49
C THR A 327 4.68 7.62 -10.96
N LEU A 328 5.42 7.02 -10.03
CA LEU A 328 5.05 5.77 -9.33
C LEU A 328 5.05 5.99 -7.80
N SER A 329 6.23 5.98 -7.18
CA SER A 329 6.46 6.33 -5.77
C SER A 329 7.73 7.15 -5.63
N ASN A 330 7.59 8.27 -4.92
CA ASN A 330 8.66 9.24 -4.69
C ASN A 330 9.36 9.05 -3.33
N SER A 331 9.02 7.98 -2.61
CA SER A 331 9.58 7.67 -1.28
C SER A 331 11.10 7.47 -1.26
N GLY A 332 11.74 7.22 -2.42
CA GLY A 332 13.19 7.06 -2.55
C GLY A 332 13.98 8.37 -2.37
N ALA A 333 13.31 9.51 -2.52
CA ALA A 333 13.94 10.82 -2.37
C ALA A 333 14.18 11.20 -0.88
N ALA A 334 13.53 10.52 0.08
CA ALA A 334 13.88 10.58 1.49
C ALA A 334 14.59 9.30 1.94
N ARG A 335 15.79 9.46 2.51
CA ARG A 335 16.65 8.36 2.97
C ARG A 335 16.92 8.49 4.45
N LEU A 336 16.62 7.42 5.19
CA LEU A 336 16.92 7.27 6.60
C LEU A 336 18.14 6.36 6.76
N ASP A 337 19.19 6.88 7.40
CA ASP A 337 20.40 6.11 7.71
C ASP A 337 20.28 5.46 9.10
N LYS A 338 19.84 4.20 9.14
CA LYS A 338 19.65 3.49 10.41
C LYS A 338 20.96 3.23 11.17
N HIS A 339 22.10 3.20 10.50
CA HIS A 339 23.40 3.03 11.17
C HIS A 339 23.72 4.22 12.08
N LYS A 340 23.31 5.43 11.70
CA LYS A 340 23.43 6.62 12.58
C LYS A 340 22.54 6.57 13.81
N ILE A 341 21.48 5.75 13.79
CA ILE A 341 20.53 5.60 14.89
C ILE A 341 21.01 4.51 15.83
N PHE A 342 21.21 3.29 15.32
CA PHE A 342 21.41 2.09 16.12
C PHE A 342 22.85 1.57 16.12
N GLY A 343 23.73 2.12 15.29
CA GLY A 343 25.03 1.51 15.00
C GLY A 343 24.88 0.28 14.10
N GLU A 344 25.86 -0.62 14.16
CA GLU A 344 25.81 -1.88 13.41
C GLU A 344 25.00 -2.93 14.19
N TYR A 345 23.96 -3.45 13.55
CA TYR A 345 23.24 -4.65 13.97
C TYR A 345 22.84 -5.45 12.73
N SER A 346 22.62 -6.75 12.90
CA SER A 346 22.21 -7.65 11.82
C SER A 346 20.90 -8.34 12.17
N TRP A 347 20.05 -8.51 11.16
CA TRP A 347 18.84 -9.32 11.25
C TRP A 347 18.84 -10.31 10.08
N ASN A 348 19.68 -11.34 10.18
CA ASN A 348 19.83 -12.33 9.12
C ASN A 348 19.19 -13.68 9.50
N THR A 349 17.87 -13.68 9.58
CA THR A 349 17.03 -14.86 9.84
C THR A 349 16.11 -15.15 8.65
N ARG A 350 15.38 -16.26 8.68
CA ARG A 350 14.38 -16.57 7.64
C ARG A 350 13.39 -15.43 7.47
N GLU A 351 12.93 -15.26 6.25
CA GLU A 351 11.91 -14.28 5.91
C GLU A 351 10.62 -15.00 5.49
N ILE A 352 9.51 -14.60 6.11
CA ILE A 352 8.18 -15.11 5.80
C ILE A 352 7.45 -14.05 4.97
N ASN A 353 7.01 -14.44 3.78
CA ASN A 353 6.20 -13.58 2.91
C ASN A 353 4.83 -13.35 3.57
N MET A 354 4.48 -12.10 3.87
CA MET A 354 3.27 -11.78 4.61
C MET A 354 1.97 -12.21 3.91
N THR A 355 2.00 -12.36 2.58
CA THR A 355 0.86 -12.85 1.77
C THR A 355 0.52 -14.30 2.09
N ARG A 356 1.50 -15.09 2.54
CA ARG A 356 1.38 -16.52 2.83
C ARG A 356 1.21 -16.78 4.34
N LEU A 357 0.59 -15.86 5.08
CA LEU A 357 0.41 -16.02 6.53
C LEU A 357 -0.37 -17.29 6.88
N GLY A 358 -1.45 -17.59 6.17
CA GLY A 358 -2.26 -18.79 6.41
C GLY A 358 -1.43 -20.08 6.32
N GLU A 359 -0.57 -20.17 5.31
CA GLU A 359 0.39 -21.27 5.16
C GLU A 359 1.44 -21.27 6.27
N ALA A 360 2.04 -20.12 6.59
CA ALA A 360 3.07 -20.02 7.62
C ALA A 360 2.55 -20.40 9.02
N LEU A 361 1.27 -20.12 9.30
CA LEU A 361 0.58 -20.56 10.52
C LEU A 361 0.07 -22.00 10.42
N GLY A 362 -0.07 -22.57 9.24
CA GLY A 362 -0.40 -23.99 9.05
C GLY A 362 0.83 -24.90 9.09
N ASP A 363 2.01 -24.36 8.78
CA ASP A 363 3.24 -25.13 8.66
C ASP A 363 3.83 -25.51 10.03
N SER A 364 4.01 -26.81 10.22
CA SER A 364 4.65 -27.39 11.40
C SER A 364 6.14 -27.67 11.22
N SER A 365 6.72 -27.35 10.05
CA SER A 365 8.14 -27.50 9.77
C SER A 365 9.00 -26.64 10.71
N ALA A 366 10.19 -27.12 11.06
CA ALA A 366 11.04 -26.47 12.04
C ALA A 366 11.84 -25.29 11.43
N PRO A 367 11.84 -24.09 12.05
CA PRO A 367 11.08 -23.73 13.24
C PRO A 367 9.61 -23.36 12.92
N PRO A 368 8.59 -23.89 13.61
CA PRO A 368 7.20 -23.48 13.35
C PRO A 368 6.94 -22.06 13.89
N VAL A 369 5.92 -21.36 13.39
CA VAL A 369 5.47 -20.12 14.04
C VAL A 369 4.69 -20.46 15.30
N GLN A 370 5.22 -20.06 16.46
CA GLN A 370 4.65 -20.27 17.79
C GLN A 370 4.41 -18.96 18.56
N GLY A 371 5.11 -17.88 18.17
CA GLY A 371 4.84 -16.53 18.63
C GLY A 371 4.47 -15.62 17.48
N LEU A 372 3.35 -14.90 17.58
CA LEU A 372 2.91 -13.91 16.61
C LEU A 372 2.72 -12.56 17.31
N PHE A 373 3.38 -11.50 16.84
CA PHE A 373 3.18 -10.15 17.36
C PHE A 373 2.60 -9.27 16.27
N VAL A 374 1.29 -9.00 16.32
CA VAL A 374 0.56 -8.21 15.34
C VAL A 374 0.49 -6.75 15.78
N TYR A 375 0.89 -5.81 14.92
CA TYR A 375 0.74 -4.37 15.14
C TYR A 375 0.64 -3.65 13.80
N ASN A 376 0.02 -2.47 13.77
CA ASN A 376 -0.20 -1.71 12.53
C ASN A 376 -0.84 -2.55 11.40
N CYS A 377 -1.61 -3.61 11.70
CA CYS A 377 -2.18 -4.50 10.69
C CYS A 377 -3.40 -5.25 11.25
N ASN A 378 -4.31 -5.65 10.38
CA ASN A 378 -5.48 -6.46 10.71
C ASN A 378 -5.55 -7.70 9.78
N PRO A 379 -4.65 -8.68 9.97
CA PRO A 379 -4.47 -9.80 9.05
C PRO A 379 -5.73 -10.63 8.82
N ALA A 380 -6.63 -10.71 9.80
CA ALA A 380 -7.90 -11.43 9.68
C ALA A 380 -8.79 -10.98 8.50
N VAL A 381 -8.56 -9.79 7.93
CA VAL A 381 -9.36 -9.26 6.80
C VAL A 381 -8.54 -8.61 5.67
N THR A 382 -7.21 -8.59 5.78
CA THR A 382 -6.33 -7.96 4.78
C THR A 382 -5.49 -8.94 3.99
N VAL A 383 -5.27 -10.15 4.50
CA VAL A 383 -4.40 -11.17 3.89
C VAL A 383 -5.22 -12.14 3.04
N PRO A 384 -4.78 -12.50 1.82
CA PRO A 384 -5.40 -13.57 1.02
C PRO A 384 -5.49 -14.91 1.76
N ASP A 385 -6.32 -15.82 1.24
CA ASP A 385 -6.59 -17.12 1.87
C ASP A 385 -7.08 -16.94 3.32
N GLN A 386 -8.14 -16.14 3.47
CA GLN A 386 -8.68 -15.76 4.78
C GLN A 386 -9.00 -16.97 5.66
N GLU A 387 -9.54 -18.05 5.11
CA GLU A 387 -9.91 -19.24 5.87
C GLU A 387 -8.69 -19.89 6.54
N SER A 388 -7.56 -20.02 5.82
CA SER A 388 -6.32 -20.53 6.40
C SER A 388 -5.74 -19.58 7.45
N VAL A 389 -5.83 -18.26 7.23
CA VAL A 389 -5.40 -17.26 8.21
C VAL A 389 -6.20 -17.37 9.50
N LEU A 390 -7.53 -17.42 9.42
CA LEU A 390 -8.40 -17.54 10.59
C LEU A 390 -8.13 -18.84 11.35
N ARG A 391 -8.03 -19.97 10.64
CA ARG A 391 -7.67 -21.27 11.24
C ARG A 391 -6.32 -21.23 11.96
N GLY A 392 -5.34 -20.54 11.38
CA GLY A 392 -4.02 -20.33 11.99
C GLY A 392 -4.09 -19.49 13.27
N LEU A 393 -4.87 -18.40 13.25
CA LEU A 393 -5.08 -17.50 14.41
C LEU A 393 -5.87 -18.17 15.54
N GLU A 394 -6.74 -19.14 15.24
CA GLU A 394 -7.54 -19.89 16.23
C GLU A 394 -6.74 -20.94 16.99
N ARG A 395 -5.53 -21.28 16.55
CA ARG A 395 -4.68 -22.29 17.19
C ARG A 395 -4.38 -21.95 18.65
N GLU A 396 -4.76 -22.83 19.57
CA GLU A 396 -4.49 -22.68 21.01
C GLU A 396 -2.99 -22.64 21.35
N ASN A 397 -2.15 -23.32 20.54
CA ASN A 397 -0.71 -23.36 20.77
C ASN A 397 0.06 -22.15 20.20
N LEU A 398 -0.60 -21.24 19.49
CA LEU A 398 0.01 -20.02 18.96
C LEU A 398 -0.13 -18.87 19.98
N PHE A 399 0.97 -18.46 20.61
CA PHE A 399 0.96 -17.27 21.46
C PHE A 399 0.91 -16.00 20.60
N THR A 400 -0.16 -15.23 20.73
CA THR A 400 -0.47 -14.07 19.89
C THR A 400 -0.58 -12.81 20.73
N VAL A 401 0.20 -11.79 20.38
CA VAL A 401 0.08 -10.43 20.90
C VAL A 401 -0.53 -9.56 19.81
N VAL A 402 -1.54 -8.76 20.13
CA VAL A 402 -2.08 -7.76 19.22
C VAL A 402 -1.92 -6.38 19.85
N CYS A 403 -1.31 -5.44 19.13
CA CYS A 403 -1.24 -4.04 19.51
C CYS A 403 -2.06 -3.21 18.52
N ASP A 404 -3.19 -2.67 18.97
CA ASP A 404 -4.13 -1.97 18.11
C ASP A 404 -4.78 -0.78 18.83
N GLN A 405 -5.42 0.08 18.05
CA GLN A 405 -6.11 1.26 18.53
C GLN A 405 -7.55 0.97 18.94
N VAL A 406 -8.19 0.00 18.29
CA VAL A 406 -9.58 -0.42 18.51
C VAL A 406 -9.67 -1.95 18.46
N MET A 407 -10.79 -2.52 18.89
CA MET A 407 -11.05 -3.96 18.76
C MET A 407 -11.25 -4.36 17.28
N THR A 408 -10.16 -4.52 16.54
CA THR A 408 -10.17 -4.98 15.14
C THR A 408 -10.50 -6.47 15.04
N ASP A 409 -10.81 -6.96 13.83
CA ASP A 409 -11.13 -8.38 13.62
C ASP A 409 -10.02 -9.36 14.00
N THR A 410 -8.77 -8.90 14.11
CA THR A 410 -7.64 -9.71 14.58
C THR A 410 -7.52 -9.72 16.11
N ALA A 411 -7.93 -8.65 16.78
CA ALA A 411 -7.77 -8.50 18.23
C ALA A 411 -8.41 -9.64 19.07
N PRO A 412 -9.59 -10.20 18.72
CA PRO A 412 -10.17 -11.34 19.44
C PRO A 412 -9.31 -12.62 19.48
N PHE A 413 -8.30 -12.76 18.61
CA PHE A 413 -7.40 -13.91 18.58
C PHE A 413 -6.16 -13.73 19.46
N ALA A 414 -5.98 -12.55 20.06
CA ALA A 414 -4.85 -12.24 20.93
C ALA A 414 -4.95 -13.00 22.26
N ASP A 415 -3.81 -13.47 22.77
CA ASP A 415 -3.66 -13.86 24.17
C ASP A 415 -3.40 -12.63 25.05
N ILE A 416 -2.64 -11.67 24.52
CA ILE A 416 -2.39 -10.35 25.12
C ILE A 416 -2.74 -9.26 24.12
N LEU A 417 -3.60 -8.33 24.52
CA LEU A 417 -4.01 -7.18 23.74
C LEU A 417 -3.43 -5.90 24.36
N LEU A 418 -2.73 -5.10 23.56
CA LEU A 418 -2.04 -3.88 23.97
C LEU A 418 -2.71 -2.65 23.34
N PRO A 419 -3.02 -1.59 24.12
CA PRO A 419 -3.62 -0.38 23.58
C PRO A 419 -2.56 0.52 22.91
N ALA A 420 -2.71 0.75 21.61
CA ALA A 420 -1.86 1.65 20.84
C ALA A 420 -2.41 3.09 20.81
N THR A 421 -1.51 4.07 20.86
CA THR A 421 -1.89 5.46 20.56
C THR A 421 -2.30 5.64 19.10
N THR A 422 -3.17 6.63 18.87
CA THR A 422 -3.42 7.21 17.56
C THR A 422 -2.36 8.26 17.24
N PHE A 423 -2.25 8.64 15.97
CA PHE A 423 -1.27 9.65 15.54
C PHE A 423 -1.49 11.05 16.16
N LEU A 424 -2.66 11.29 16.75
CA LEU A 424 -2.98 12.53 17.47
C LEU A 424 -2.46 12.53 18.92
N GLU A 425 -1.90 11.40 19.38
CA GLU A 425 -1.48 11.17 20.76
C GLU A 425 0.02 10.89 20.90
N HIS A 426 0.80 10.89 19.80
CA HIS A 426 2.23 10.59 19.85
C HIS A 426 3.07 11.43 18.86
N HIS A 427 4.39 11.38 19.06
CA HIS A 427 5.36 11.93 18.12
C HIS A 427 5.65 10.95 16.99
N ASP A 428 5.79 11.45 15.76
CA ASP A 428 6.23 10.64 14.63
C ASP A 428 6.84 11.51 13.51
N ILE A 429 7.42 10.89 12.50
CA ILE A 429 7.90 11.54 11.28
C ILE A 429 7.43 10.72 10.09
N ARG A 430 6.71 11.36 9.17
CA ARG A 430 6.18 10.70 7.98
C ARG A 430 6.79 11.26 6.72
N ARG A 431 7.41 10.39 5.90
CA ARG A 431 7.73 10.73 4.50
C ARG A 431 6.54 10.51 3.57
N SER A 432 6.32 11.45 2.65
CA SER A 432 5.43 11.26 1.52
C SER A 432 5.99 10.23 0.54
N TYR A 433 5.08 9.61 -0.22
CA TYR A 433 5.45 8.74 -1.35
C TYR A 433 4.79 9.18 -2.66
N GLY A 434 3.96 10.22 -2.64
CA GLY A 434 3.40 10.89 -3.82
C GLY A 434 4.07 12.25 -4.05
N SER A 435 4.03 13.13 -3.05
CA SER A 435 4.67 14.45 -3.06
C SER A 435 6.11 14.41 -2.50
N TYR A 436 6.83 15.52 -2.62
CA TYR A 436 8.19 15.69 -2.09
C TYR A 436 8.21 16.44 -0.77
N VAL A 437 7.58 15.84 0.25
CA VAL A 437 7.42 16.41 1.59
C VAL A 437 7.70 15.34 2.65
N VAL A 438 8.28 15.77 3.78
CA VAL A 438 8.28 15.03 5.05
C VAL A 438 7.52 15.88 6.07
N GLY A 439 6.74 15.25 6.94
CA GLY A 439 6.02 15.95 8.00
C GLY A 439 6.30 15.35 9.36
N GLY A 440 6.47 16.23 10.35
CA GLY A 440 6.50 15.84 11.74
C GLY A 440 5.09 15.70 12.30
N SER A 441 4.90 14.73 13.19
CA SER A 441 3.67 14.58 13.97
C SER A 441 3.99 14.92 15.41
N ALA A 442 3.18 15.80 16.00
CA ALA A 442 3.22 16.14 17.41
C ALA A 442 1.91 15.66 18.08
N PRO A 443 1.97 15.20 19.34
CA PRO A 443 0.77 14.86 20.09
C PRO A 443 -0.06 16.14 20.29
N VAL A 444 -1.32 16.10 19.83
CA VAL A 444 -2.26 17.22 19.99
C VAL A 444 -3.10 17.06 21.25
N ILE A 445 -3.27 15.83 21.73
CA ILE A 445 -3.88 15.49 23.00
C ILE A 445 -2.99 14.49 23.75
N ALA A 446 -3.22 14.34 25.06
CA ALA A 446 -2.59 13.25 25.81
C ALA A 446 -3.12 11.89 25.34
N ALA A 447 -2.30 10.85 25.48
CA ALA A 447 -2.72 9.48 25.21
C ALA A 447 -3.96 9.11 26.04
N ARG A 448 -4.95 8.51 25.39
CA ARG A 448 -6.16 8.07 26.08
C ARG A 448 -5.93 6.78 26.87
N GLY A 449 -6.44 6.77 28.09
CA GLY A 449 -6.29 5.64 29.00
C GLY A 449 -4.80 5.40 29.30
N GLU A 450 -4.38 4.15 29.13
CA GLU A 450 -2.99 3.72 29.26
C GLU A 450 -2.36 3.39 27.90
N ALA A 451 -2.92 3.89 26.79
CA ALA A 451 -2.37 3.65 25.46
C ALA A 451 -0.91 4.13 25.35
N ARG A 452 -0.06 3.36 24.66
CA ARG A 452 1.35 3.70 24.43
C ARG A 452 1.70 3.71 22.94
N PRO A 453 2.63 4.56 22.50
CA PRO A 453 3.17 4.49 21.14
C PRO A 453 4.14 3.32 20.99
N ASN A 454 4.32 2.84 19.76
CA ASN A 454 5.03 1.59 19.46
C ASN A 454 6.45 1.59 20.01
N GLU A 455 7.21 2.67 19.81
CA GLU A 455 8.60 2.79 20.27
C GLU A 455 8.71 2.60 21.79
N MET A 456 7.73 3.09 22.56
CA MET A 456 7.72 2.93 24.01
C MET A 456 7.33 1.51 24.46
N ILE A 457 6.50 0.81 23.69
CA ILE A 457 6.16 -0.60 23.92
C ILE A 457 7.40 -1.47 23.71
N PHE A 458 8.09 -1.31 22.59
CA PHE A 458 9.28 -2.11 22.28
C PHE A 458 10.47 -1.75 23.17
N ALA A 459 10.61 -0.50 23.61
CA ALA A 459 11.56 -0.12 24.66
C ALA A 459 11.30 -0.87 25.98
N ALA A 460 10.04 -0.96 26.41
CA ALA A 460 9.68 -1.69 27.62
C ALA A 460 9.95 -3.20 27.49
N LEU A 461 9.60 -3.81 26.35
CA LEU A 461 9.90 -5.22 26.06
C LEU A 461 11.40 -5.50 26.05
N GLY A 462 12.21 -4.62 25.44
CA GLY A 462 13.67 -4.73 25.41
C GLY A 462 14.28 -4.71 26.81
N ARG A 463 13.87 -3.76 27.66
CA ARG A 463 14.30 -3.71 29.07
C ARG A 463 13.88 -4.96 29.85
N ALA A 464 12.66 -5.45 29.65
CA ALA A 464 12.17 -6.67 30.30
C ALA A 464 12.93 -7.94 29.86
N MET A 465 13.47 -7.95 28.63
CA MET A 465 14.40 -8.99 28.17
C MET A 465 15.75 -8.96 28.92
N GLY A 466 16.05 -7.90 29.66
CA GLY A 466 17.31 -7.70 30.38
C GLY A 466 18.37 -7.00 29.55
N TRP A 467 17.97 -6.31 28.47
CA TRP A 467 18.89 -5.59 27.59
C TRP A 467 19.09 -4.14 28.05
N GLU A 468 20.35 -3.71 28.07
CA GLU A 468 20.78 -2.38 28.51
C GLU A 468 21.17 -1.46 27.35
N ASP A 469 20.92 -1.87 26.10
CA ASP A 469 21.20 -1.07 24.91
C ASP A 469 20.50 0.29 25.01
N ALA A 470 21.25 1.37 24.78
CA ALA A 470 20.76 2.74 24.90
C ALA A 470 19.42 3.01 24.18
N PRO A 471 19.13 2.46 22.98
CA PRO A 471 17.83 2.60 22.33
C PRO A 471 16.62 2.22 23.19
N PHE A 472 16.75 1.23 24.07
CA PHE A 472 15.66 0.81 24.96
C PHE A 472 15.48 1.73 26.18
N ALA A 473 16.34 2.72 26.37
CA ALA A 473 16.19 3.75 27.42
C ALA A 473 15.68 5.09 26.87
N TRP A 474 15.50 5.22 25.55
CA TRP A 474 15.04 6.47 24.94
C TRP A 474 13.56 6.76 25.20
N ASP A 475 13.23 8.04 25.27
CA ASP A 475 11.87 8.55 25.17
C ASP A 475 11.51 8.88 23.70
N SER A 476 10.23 9.15 23.43
CA SER A 476 9.74 9.48 22.09
C SER A 476 10.44 10.72 21.50
N ALA A 477 10.78 11.72 22.32
CA ALA A 477 11.48 12.93 21.88
C ALA A 477 12.92 12.62 21.41
N THR A 478 13.63 11.75 22.13
CA THR A 478 14.95 11.28 21.73
C THR A 478 14.89 10.43 20.46
N CYS A 479 13.89 9.54 20.34
CA CYS A 479 13.65 8.77 19.13
C CYS A 479 13.44 9.69 17.91
N MET A 480 12.57 10.70 18.05
CA MET A 480 12.28 11.67 17.00
C MET A 480 13.52 12.45 16.57
N ARG A 481 14.33 12.91 17.54
CA ARG A 481 15.60 13.60 17.27
C ARG A 481 16.56 12.70 16.49
N LYS A 482 16.78 11.46 16.95
CA LYS A 482 17.68 10.50 16.29
C LYS A 482 17.26 10.18 14.86
N VAL A 483 15.98 9.98 14.63
CA VAL A 483 15.44 9.76 13.27
C VAL A 483 15.66 11.00 12.40
N THR A 484 15.41 12.20 12.93
CA THR A 484 15.57 13.43 12.15
C THR A 484 17.03 13.69 11.77
N GLU A 485 17.97 13.51 12.71
CA GLU A 485 19.41 13.65 12.48
C GLU A 485 19.94 12.66 11.42
N ALA A 486 19.29 11.50 11.29
CA ALA A 486 19.62 10.47 10.32
C ALA A 486 18.88 10.60 8.98
N LEU A 487 17.96 11.58 8.84
CA LEU A 487 17.11 11.74 7.67
C LEU A 487 17.70 12.73 6.68
N THR A 488 17.74 12.33 5.41
CA THR A 488 18.11 13.20 4.28
C THR A 488 16.99 13.29 3.25
N LEU A 489 16.77 14.49 2.72
CA LEU A 489 15.73 14.89 1.77
C LEU A 489 16.42 15.37 0.50
N ALA A 490 16.39 14.56 -0.56
CA ALA A 490 17.14 14.82 -1.80
C ALA A 490 18.62 15.16 -1.57
N GLY A 491 19.26 14.48 -0.59
CA GLY A 491 20.66 14.67 -0.24
C GLY A 491 20.95 15.77 0.79
N ARG A 492 19.93 16.50 1.26
CA ARG A 492 20.07 17.53 2.31
C ARG A 492 19.54 17.05 3.67
N PRO A 493 20.10 17.49 4.81
CA PRO A 493 19.56 17.10 6.11
C PRO A 493 18.14 17.62 6.33
N ALA A 494 17.33 16.86 7.05
CA ALA A 494 16.03 17.32 7.54
C ALA A 494 16.18 18.38 8.65
N ASP A 495 15.20 19.27 8.79
CA ASP A 495 15.15 20.33 9.82
C ASP A 495 14.54 19.79 11.13
N PRO A 496 15.34 19.64 12.21
CA PRO A 496 14.84 19.15 13.49
C PRO A 496 13.77 20.03 14.12
N ALA A 497 13.88 21.35 14.00
CA ALA A 497 12.94 22.28 14.63
C ALA A 497 11.58 22.25 13.92
N ALA A 498 11.58 22.19 12.59
CA ALA A 498 10.35 22.09 11.81
C ALA A 498 9.59 20.78 12.12
N LEU A 499 10.28 19.63 12.07
CA LEU A 499 9.63 18.34 12.30
C LEU A 499 9.17 18.20 13.76
N ALA A 500 9.97 18.59 14.75
CA ALA A 500 9.56 18.55 16.15
C ALA A 500 8.33 19.43 16.44
N ALA A 501 8.16 20.53 15.70
CA ALA A 501 7.00 21.42 15.80
C ALA A 501 5.75 20.91 15.04
N GLY A 502 5.79 19.69 14.48
CA GLY A 502 4.67 19.10 13.75
C GLY A 502 4.47 19.69 12.35
N LYS A 503 5.49 20.36 11.79
CA LYS A 503 5.41 21.00 10.46
C LYS A 503 5.92 20.09 9.36
N CYS A 504 5.54 20.44 8.13
CA CYS A 504 6.06 19.83 6.92
C CYS A 504 7.29 20.57 6.39
N GLN A 505 8.21 19.82 5.80
CA GLN A 505 9.39 20.29 5.09
C GLN A 505 9.37 19.73 3.66
N GLY A 506 9.41 20.63 2.67
CA GLY A 506 9.59 20.27 1.27
C GLY A 506 11.02 19.88 0.94
N TYR A 507 11.23 19.11 -0.12
CA TYR A 507 12.57 18.72 -0.55
C TYR A 507 13.16 19.81 -1.45
N ASP A 508 14.48 19.95 -1.43
CA ASP A 508 15.19 20.97 -2.21
C ASP A 508 16.01 20.30 -3.31
N PHE A 509 15.41 20.22 -4.50
CA PHE A 509 16.08 19.77 -5.72
C PHE A 509 16.82 20.95 -6.38
N PRO A 510 17.71 20.70 -7.36
CA PRO A 510 18.16 21.75 -8.26
C PRO A 510 16.98 22.34 -9.07
N GLY A 511 16.29 23.35 -8.52
CA GLY A 511 15.01 23.88 -9.01
C GLY A 511 13.82 23.48 -8.12
N PRO A 512 12.60 24.01 -8.37
CA PRO A 512 11.47 23.81 -7.46
C PRO A 512 10.95 22.37 -7.42
N GLN A 513 11.16 21.59 -8.49
CA GLN A 513 10.69 20.21 -8.63
C GLN A 513 11.69 19.36 -9.43
N PRO A 514 11.71 18.03 -9.28
CA PRO A 514 12.58 17.17 -10.05
C PRO A 514 12.10 17.05 -11.51
N ILE A 515 13.06 17.09 -12.43
CA ILE A 515 12.87 16.85 -13.86
C ILE A 515 13.76 15.67 -14.22
N GLN A 516 13.14 14.56 -14.59
CA GLN A 516 13.85 13.32 -14.91
C GLN A 516 14.77 13.52 -16.13
N PHE A 517 16.03 13.07 -16.02
CA PHE A 517 17.12 13.31 -16.98
C PHE A 517 17.55 14.78 -17.16
N GLN A 518 17.21 15.65 -16.20
CA GLN A 518 17.74 17.00 -16.12
C GLN A 518 18.26 17.34 -14.73
N THR A 519 17.47 17.12 -13.69
CA THR A 519 17.84 17.40 -12.28
C THR A 519 17.89 16.15 -11.42
N VAL A 520 17.25 15.07 -11.87
CA VAL A 520 17.33 13.73 -11.26
C VAL A 520 17.60 12.67 -12.33
N PHE A 521 18.36 11.64 -11.98
CA PHE A 521 18.85 10.60 -12.88
C PHE A 521 18.64 9.21 -12.26
N PRO A 522 18.74 8.11 -13.05
CA PRO A 522 18.74 6.77 -12.51
C PRO A 522 19.76 6.63 -11.38
N MET A 523 19.33 5.98 -10.30
CA MET A 523 20.13 5.74 -9.10
C MET A 523 20.69 4.31 -9.08
N THR A 524 20.72 3.67 -10.25
CA THR A 524 21.43 2.42 -10.51
C THR A 524 22.95 2.63 -10.38
N PRO A 525 23.73 1.59 -10.08
CA PRO A 525 25.18 1.73 -9.89
C PRO A 525 25.92 2.34 -11.09
N ASP A 526 25.45 2.12 -12.32
CA ASP A 526 26.04 2.64 -13.56
C ASP A 526 25.32 3.88 -14.12
N GLY A 527 24.28 4.35 -13.44
CA GLY A 527 23.48 5.52 -13.85
C GLY A 527 22.60 5.28 -15.08
N LYS A 528 22.43 4.03 -15.55
CA LYS A 528 21.59 3.69 -16.70
C LYS A 528 20.22 3.15 -16.31
N ILE A 529 19.30 3.17 -17.27
CA ILE A 529 18.02 2.47 -17.19
C ILE A 529 18.25 1.01 -17.58
N HIS A 530 17.98 0.08 -16.68
CA HIS A 530 17.94 -1.34 -17.04
C HIS A 530 16.53 -1.68 -17.50
N LEU A 531 16.27 -1.76 -18.81
CA LEU A 531 14.90 -2.03 -19.31
C LEU A 531 14.46 -3.46 -19.01
N THR A 532 15.42 -4.38 -18.88
CA THR A 532 15.16 -5.79 -18.52
C THR A 532 15.98 -6.18 -17.29
N PRO A 533 15.64 -5.66 -16.09
CA PRO A 533 16.39 -5.98 -14.89
C PRO A 533 16.15 -7.43 -14.46
N GLN A 534 17.13 -8.03 -13.76
CA GLN A 534 17.02 -9.40 -13.25
C GLN A 534 15.82 -9.62 -12.32
N THR A 535 15.32 -8.56 -11.68
CA THR A 535 14.13 -8.60 -10.82
C THR A 535 12.86 -9.02 -11.57
N LEU A 536 12.83 -8.98 -12.91
CA LEU A 536 11.73 -9.52 -13.72
C LEU A 536 11.69 -11.07 -13.75
N GLY A 537 12.70 -11.72 -13.18
CA GLY A 537 12.78 -13.18 -13.15
C GLY A 537 13.19 -13.79 -14.50
N PRO A 538 13.06 -15.12 -14.63
CA PRO A 538 13.67 -15.87 -15.75
C PRO A 538 12.96 -15.69 -17.10
N ARG A 539 11.73 -15.19 -17.10
CA ARG A 539 10.92 -14.95 -18.31
C ARG A 539 10.46 -13.49 -18.36
N PRO A 540 11.36 -12.51 -18.56
CA PRO A 540 10.98 -11.10 -18.59
C PRO A 540 9.94 -10.84 -19.68
N PHE A 541 8.95 -10.02 -19.33
CA PHE A 541 7.77 -9.66 -20.12
C PHE A 541 6.93 -10.84 -20.64
N ALA A 542 7.02 -12.00 -19.99
CA ALA A 542 6.07 -13.08 -20.24
C ALA A 542 4.69 -12.73 -19.67
N PHE A 543 3.66 -13.08 -20.42
CA PHE A 543 2.27 -12.97 -20.02
C PHE A 543 1.73 -14.35 -19.67
N ASP A 544 1.20 -14.49 -18.46
CA ASP A 544 0.55 -15.70 -17.98
C ASP A 544 -0.95 -15.39 -17.78
N PRO A 545 -1.85 -15.85 -18.67
CA PRO A 545 -3.28 -15.56 -18.56
C PRO A 545 -3.89 -16.18 -17.30
N VAL A 546 -4.93 -15.53 -16.78
CA VAL A 546 -5.71 -16.02 -15.62
C VAL A 546 -7.14 -16.26 -16.06
N GLU A 547 -7.44 -17.51 -16.35
CA GLU A 547 -8.73 -17.98 -16.89
C GLU A 547 -9.28 -19.09 -16.00
N SER A 548 -10.61 -19.12 -15.88
CA SER A 548 -11.34 -20.20 -15.21
C SER A 548 -12.70 -20.32 -15.88
N GLU A 549 -13.01 -21.50 -16.43
CA GLU A 549 -14.34 -21.81 -16.97
C GLU A 549 -15.37 -21.97 -15.85
N GLN A 550 -14.95 -22.52 -14.71
CA GLN A 550 -15.80 -22.74 -13.54
C GLN A 550 -16.15 -21.43 -12.82
N TYR A 551 -15.24 -20.46 -12.84
CA TYR A 551 -15.37 -19.18 -12.15
C TYR A 551 -15.11 -18.01 -13.12
N PRO A 552 -16.08 -17.68 -13.98
CA PRO A 552 -15.83 -16.81 -15.13
C PRO A 552 -15.64 -15.32 -14.81
N LEU A 553 -16.00 -14.88 -13.59
CA LEU A 553 -15.95 -13.46 -13.20
C LEU A 553 -14.62 -13.13 -12.52
N ALA A 554 -13.95 -12.05 -12.95
CA ALA A 554 -12.76 -11.55 -12.28
C ALA A 554 -13.14 -10.67 -11.07
N LEU A 555 -12.61 -10.97 -9.89
CA LEU A 555 -12.79 -10.13 -8.70
C LEU A 555 -11.70 -9.06 -8.63
N VAL A 556 -12.11 -7.81 -8.45
CA VAL A 556 -11.22 -6.70 -8.08
C VAL A 556 -11.57 -6.15 -6.70
N SER A 557 -10.55 -5.78 -5.92
CA SER A 557 -10.71 -5.27 -4.55
C SER A 557 -10.23 -3.83 -4.38
N PRO A 558 -10.95 -2.82 -4.90
CA PRO A 558 -10.50 -1.44 -4.90
C PRO A 558 -10.52 -0.82 -3.49
N SER A 559 -9.74 0.25 -3.32
CA SER A 559 -9.80 1.10 -2.13
C SER A 559 -11.14 1.81 -1.99
N SER A 560 -11.57 2.02 -0.74
CA SER A 560 -12.77 2.80 -0.41
C SER A 560 -12.45 4.28 -0.16
N SER A 561 -13.40 5.16 -0.47
CA SER A 561 -13.33 6.58 -0.08
C SER A 561 -13.59 6.81 1.42
N ARG A 562 -14.03 5.77 2.16
CA ARG A 562 -14.41 5.84 3.58
C ARG A 562 -13.42 5.16 4.52
N MET A 563 -12.57 4.28 4.01
CA MET A 563 -11.58 3.54 4.80
C MET A 563 -10.17 3.75 4.24
N ILE A 564 -9.15 3.41 5.02
CA ILE A 564 -7.77 3.28 4.57
C ILE A 564 -7.39 1.81 4.79
N THR A 565 -7.51 1.02 3.72
CA THR A 565 -7.56 -0.45 3.83
C THR A 565 -8.64 -0.84 4.84
N SER A 566 -8.31 -1.43 6.00
CA SER A 566 -9.27 -1.77 7.05
C SER A 566 -9.35 -0.76 8.19
N THR A 567 -8.49 0.26 8.21
CA THR A 567 -8.58 1.33 9.21
C THR A 567 -9.81 2.19 8.95
N LEU A 568 -10.51 2.55 10.04
CA LEU A 568 -11.83 3.20 10.08
C LEU A 568 -12.99 2.27 9.73
N GLY A 569 -12.79 0.96 9.59
CA GLY A 569 -13.84 -0.01 9.27
C GLY A 569 -14.84 -0.28 10.41
N GLU A 570 -14.54 0.17 11.64
CA GLU A 570 -15.43 0.05 12.80
C GLU A 570 -16.83 0.60 12.53
N ASP A 571 -16.92 1.77 11.90
CA ASP A 571 -18.19 2.43 11.54
C ASP A 571 -18.38 2.57 10.03
N ASN A 572 -17.29 2.51 9.25
CA ASN A 572 -17.36 2.69 7.82
C ASN A 572 -17.49 1.33 7.14
N TYR A 573 -18.61 1.13 6.46
CA TYR A 573 -18.96 -0.07 5.67
C TYR A 573 -19.72 -1.16 6.47
N PRO A 574 -20.88 -0.84 7.09
CA PRO A 574 -21.63 -1.79 7.92
C PRO A 574 -22.26 -2.96 7.14
N GLU A 575 -22.42 -2.83 5.82
CA GLU A 575 -22.99 -3.87 4.96
C GLU A 575 -22.09 -4.06 3.74
N LEU A 576 -21.57 -5.28 3.57
CA LEU A 576 -20.76 -5.69 2.45
C LEU A 576 -21.63 -5.85 1.20
N ARG A 577 -21.13 -5.36 0.07
CA ARG A 577 -21.80 -5.54 -1.23
C ARG A 577 -20.82 -5.96 -2.29
N VAL A 578 -21.27 -6.88 -3.15
CA VAL A 578 -20.60 -7.20 -4.41
C VAL A 578 -21.24 -6.37 -5.53
N SER A 579 -20.41 -5.58 -6.20
CA SER A 579 -20.86 -4.81 -7.37
C SER A 579 -20.62 -5.62 -8.64
N LEU A 580 -21.62 -5.68 -9.52
CA LEU A 580 -21.56 -6.40 -10.79
C LEU A 580 -22.32 -5.65 -11.89
N HIS A 581 -21.97 -5.90 -13.15
CA HIS A 581 -22.67 -5.32 -14.29
C HIS A 581 -24.07 -5.96 -14.47
N ARG A 582 -25.01 -5.22 -15.06
CA ARG A 582 -26.40 -5.68 -15.24
C ARG A 582 -26.50 -6.93 -16.11
N SER A 583 -25.64 -7.07 -17.11
CA SER A 583 -25.60 -8.26 -17.97
C SER A 583 -25.18 -9.51 -17.18
N ASP A 584 -24.17 -9.38 -16.33
CA ASP A 584 -23.68 -10.48 -15.49
C ASP A 584 -24.74 -10.91 -14.47
N ALA A 585 -25.46 -9.93 -13.90
CA ALA A 585 -26.56 -10.18 -12.99
C ALA A 585 -27.75 -10.86 -13.68
N ALA A 586 -28.15 -10.37 -14.87
CA ALA A 586 -29.25 -10.92 -15.64
C ALA A 586 -28.99 -12.37 -16.07
N ALA A 587 -27.76 -12.69 -16.49
CA ALA A 587 -27.35 -14.05 -16.84
C ALA A 587 -27.47 -15.04 -15.67
N ARG A 588 -27.50 -14.53 -14.43
CA ARG A 588 -27.58 -15.32 -13.18
C ARG A 588 -28.92 -15.17 -12.46
N GLY A 589 -29.88 -14.44 -13.02
CA GLY A 589 -31.17 -14.17 -12.38
C GLY A 589 -31.07 -13.37 -11.06
N ILE A 590 -30.06 -12.50 -10.93
CA ILE A 590 -29.79 -11.72 -9.72
C ILE A 590 -30.36 -10.30 -9.86
N SER A 591 -31.19 -9.90 -8.90
CA SER A 591 -31.71 -8.53 -8.78
C SER A 591 -30.83 -7.64 -7.91
N ASP A 592 -30.97 -6.32 -8.04
CA ASP A 592 -30.27 -5.38 -7.15
C ASP A 592 -30.73 -5.55 -5.70
N GLY A 593 -29.79 -5.70 -4.76
CA GLY A 593 -30.08 -5.89 -3.34
C GLY A 593 -30.31 -7.34 -2.89
N ASP A 594 -30.40 -8.30 -3.82
CA ASP A 594 -30.49 -9.73 -3.50
C ASP A 594 -29.32 -10.17 -2.61
N VAL A 595 -29.58 -11.11 -1.71
CA VAL A 595 -28.52 -11.79 -0.98
C VAL A 595 -27.90 -12.82 -1.91
N VAL A 596 -26.59 -12.76 -2.05
CA VAL A 596 -25.83 -13.60 -2.98
C VAL A 596 -24.64 -14.25 -2.28
N ARG A 597 -24.27 -15.42 -2.78
CA ARG A 597 -23.07 -16.15 -2.43
C ARG A 597 -22.05 -15.93 -3.54
N VAL A 598 -20.93 -15.29 -3.20
CA VAL A 598 -19.77 -15.13 -4.09
C VAL A 598 -18.74 -16.17 -3.66
N PHE A 599 -18.27 -17.02 -4.56
CA PHE A 599 -17.46 -18.17 -4.17
C PHE A 599 -16.47 -18.62 -5.23
N ASN A 600 -15.45 -19.35 -4.78
CA ASN A 600 -14.50 -20.10 -5.60
C ASN A 600 -13.90 -21.26 -4.79
N GLU A 601 -12.76 -21.81 -5.23
CA GLU A 601 -12.07 -22.90 -4.55
C GLU A 601 -11.45 -22.54 -3.19
N TRP A 602 -11.26 -21.24 -2.90
CA TRP A 602 -10.63 -20.77 -1.67
C TRP A 602 -11.64 -20.52 -0.55
N GLY A 603 -12.85 -20.10 -0.90
CA GLY A 603 -13.89 -19.81 0.08
C GLY A 603 -15.10 -19.12 -0.52
N GLU A 604 -15.92 -18.55 0.37
CA GLU A 604 -17.15 -17.88 0.00
C GLU A 604 -17.47 -16.67 0.88
N VAL A 605 -18.18 -15.72 0.29
CA VAL A 605 -18.65 -14.50 0.94
C VAL A 605 -20.14 -14.37 0.67
N VAL A 606 -20.93 -14.27 1.74
CA VAL A 606 -22.38 -14.02 1.64
C VAL A 606 -22.64 -12.54 1.89
N CYS A 607 -23.11 -11.84 0.87
CA CYS A 607 -23.31 -10.38 0.90
C CYS A 607 -24.44 -9.95 -0.05
N ARG A 608 -24.71 -8.64 -0.16
CA ARG A 608 -25.75 -8.15 -1.09
C ARG A 608 -25.20 -7.80 -2.46
N ALA A 609 -25.96 -8.10 -3.50
CA ALA A 609 -25.68 -7.64 -4.85
C ALA A 609 -25.92 -6.13 -4.98
N ARG A 610 -25.08 -5.46 -5.78
CA ARG A 610 -25.25 -4.09 -6.24
C ARG A 610 -25.02 -3.99 -7.74
N TRP A 611 -26.02 -3.58 -8.50
CA TRP A 611 -25.82 -3.26 -9.90
C TRP A 611 -24.95 -2.01 -10.07
N SER A 612 -24.02 -2.05 -11.03
CA SER A 612 -23.12 -0.94 -11.30
C SER A 612 -22.81 -0.79 -12.78
N ASP A 613 -23.27 0.31 -13.36
CA ASP A 613 -22.96 0.71 -14.74
C ASP A 613 -21.52 1.31 -14.87
N ARG A 614 -20.79 1.42 -13.75
CA ARG A 614 -19.38 1.85 -13.73
C ARG A 614 -18.40 0.70 -13.90
N LEU A 615 -18.85 -0.54 -13.77
CA LEU A 615 -18.02 -1.72 -13.85
C LEU A 615 -18.27 -2.38 -15.21
N ARG A 616 -17.21 -2.81 -15.89
CA ARG A 616 -17.37 -3.61 -17.11
C ARG A 616 -18.00 -4.97 -16.81
N ASP A 617 -18.55 -5.61 -17.83
CA ASP A 617 -18.98 -7.00 -17.77
C ASP A 617 -17.82 -7.97 -17.51
N GLY A 618 -18.13 -9.12 -16.92
CA GLY A 618 -17.17 -10.15 -16.55
C GLY A 618 -16.27 -9.78 -15.36
N VAL A 619 -16.51 -8.65 -14.71
CA VAL A 619 -15.75 -8.18 -13.54
C VAL A 619 -16.72 -7.89 -12.41
N VAL A 620 -16.34 -8.28 -11.20
CA VAL A 620 -17.07 -7.98 -9.96
C VAL A 620 -16.16 -7.30 -8.96
N SER A 621 -16.76 -6.49 -8.08
CA SER A 621 -16.00 -5.63 -7.17
C SER A 621 -16.52 -5.75 -5.74
N ILE A 622 -15.62 -6.11 -4.82
CA ILE A 622 -15.84 -6.06 -3.37
C ILE A 622 -14.69 -5.23 -2.80
N PRO A 623 -14.94 -4.10 -2.12
CA PRO A 623 -13.85 -3.24 -1.66
C PRO A 623 -13.00 -3.95 -0.61
N LYS A 624 -11.69 -3.70 -0.65
CA LYS A 624 -10.76 -4.24 0.35
C LYS A 624 -11.01 -3.62 1.74
N GLY A 625 -10.70 -4.40 2.78
CA GLY A 625 -10.62 -3.93 4.16
C GLY A 625 -11.95 -3.79 4.89
N ALA A 626 -13.07 -4.19 4.28
CA ALA A 626 -14.31 -4.38 5.04
C ALA A 626 -14.08 -5.37 6.19
N TRP A 627 -14.73 -5.16 7.32
CA TRP A 627 -14.58 -6.01 8.50
C TRP A 627 -15.49 -7.23 8.40
N ARG A 628 -15.21 -8.27 9.19
CA ARG A 628 -15.97 -9.53 9.21
C ARG A 628 -17.45 -9.28 9.48
N LYS A 629 -17.76 -8.36 10.40
CA LYS A 629 -19.13 -7.96 10.73
C LYS A 629 -19.93 -7.37 9.57
N SER A 630 -19.26 -6.95 8.48
CA SER A 630 -19.92 -6.35 7.32
C SER A 630 -20.62 -7.39 6.43
N SER A 631 -20.22 -8.65 6.46
CA SER A 631 -20.84 -9.72 5.65
C SER A 631 -21.72 -10.63 6.49
N LEU A 632 -22.58 -11.42 5.84
CA LEU A 632 -23.54 -12.28 6.52
C LEU A 632 -22.91 -13.57 7.06
N ASN A 633 -21.74 -13.96 6.55
CA ASN A 633 -21.01 -15.15 6.99
C ASN A 633 -19.67 -14.82 7.67
N GLY A 634 -19.35 -13.55 7.92
CA GLY A 634 -18.10 -13.17 8.60
C GLY A 634 -16.84 -13.23 7.73
N ARG A 635 -16.98 -13.38 6.40
CA ARG A 635 -15.88 -13.44 5.42
C ARG A 635 -15.84 -12.19 4.57
N THR A 636 -14.67 -11.82 4.08
CA THR A 636 -14.45 -10.60 3.30
C THR A 636 -13.89 -10.95 1.93
N SER A 637 -13.60 -9.94 1.09
CA SER A 637 -13.05 -10.19 -0.25
C SER A 637 -11.78 -11.05 -0.24
N THR A 638 -11.03 -11.09 0.87
CA THR A 638 -9.80 -11.86 0.97
C THR A 638 -10.01 -13.37 1.11
N ALA A 639 -11.21 -13.84 1.46
CA ALA A 639 -11.58 -15.26 1.40
C ALA A 639 -11.56 -15.81 -0.04
N LEU A 640 -11.72 -14.93 -1.03
CA LEU A 640 -11.77 -15.28 -2.45
C LEU A 640 -10.42 -15.08 -3.14
N CYS A 641 -9.45 -14.47 -2.47
CA CYS A 641 -8.16 -14.10 -3.06
C CYS A 641 -7.13 -15.22 -2.84
N PRO A 642 -6.36 -15.59 -3.88
CA PRO A 642 -5.37 -16.63 -3.76
C PRO A 642 -4.12 -16.13 -3.03
N ALA A 643 -3.42 -17.04 -2.34
CA ALA A 643 -2.12 -16.76 -1.70
C ALA A 643 -0.95 -16.74 -2.70
N THR A 644 -1.21 -16.91 -4.00
CA THR A 644 -0.18 -16.86 -5.05
C THR A 644 0.51 -15.51 -5.08
N THR A 645 1.83 -15.54 -5.23
CA THR A 645 2.68 -14.35 -5.20
C THR A 645 3.20 -14.02 -6.60
N ASN A 646 3.36 -12.73 -6.88
CA ASN A 646 4.00 -12.24 -8.09
C ASN A 646 5.48 -12.67 -8.09
N ILE A 647 5.99 -13.15 -9.23
CA ILE A 647 7.39 -13.53 -9.39
C ILE A 647 8.35 -12.37 -9.07
N VAL A 648 7.90 -11.13 -9.29
CA VAL A 648 8.62 -9.91 -8.99
C VAL A 648 8.25 -9.42 -7.58
N GLY A 649 9.20 -9.47 -6.66
CA GLY A 649 9.04 -8.96 -5.29
C GLY A 649 8.06 -9.74 -4.40
N GLY A 650 7.50 -10.86 -4.85
CA GLY A 650 6.64 -11.71 -4.03
C GLY A 650 5.29 -11.08 -3.65
N GLY A 651 4.81 -10.09 -4.42
CA GLY A 651 3.60 -9.33 -4.12
C GLY A 651 2.29 -10.12 -4.21
N ALA A 652 1.27 -9.70 -3.47
CA ALA A 652 -0.03 -10.37 -3.44
C ALA A 652 -0.85 -10.23 -4.75
N CYS A 653 -1.30 -11.36 -5.31
CA CYS A 653 -2.06 -11.39 -6.57
C CYS A 653 -3.58 -11.34 -6.37
N TYR A 654 -4.09 -10.37 -5.61
CA TYR A 654 -5.52 -10.27 -5.27
C TYR A 654 -6.48 -10.31 -6.49
N ASN A 655 -6.10 -9.67 -7.60
CA ASN A 655 -6.93 -9.55 -8.81
C ASN A 655 -6.81 -10.78 -9.74
N ASP A 656 -6.02 -11.79 -9.36
CA ASP A 656 -6.08 -13.10 -10.00
C ASP A 656 -7.34 -13.88 -9.58
N ALA A 657 -8.02 -13.44 -8.52
CA ALA A 657 -9.24 -14.07 -8.04
C ALA A 657 -10.27 -14.19 -9.17
N ARG A 658 -10.74 -15.42 -9.36
CA ARG A 658 -11.83 -15.79 -10.27
C ARG A 658 -12.95 -16.34 -9.41
N VAL A 659 -14.18 -15.88 -9.63
CA VAL A 659 -15.33 -16.21 -8.79
C VAL A 659 -16.57 -16.54 -9.63
N GLU A 660 -17.50 -17.22 -9.00
CA GLU A 660 -18.89 -17.30 -9.44
C GLU A 660 -19.82 -16.68 -8.39
N ILE A 661 -21.01 -16.26 -8.81
CA ILE A 661 -22.04 -15.65 -7.99
C ILE A 661 -23.37 -16.33 -8.26
N GLU A 662 -24.06 -16.69 -7.19
CA GLU A 662 -25.44 -17.17 -7.23
C GLU A 662 -26.28 -16.54 -6.12
N ARG A 663 -27.59 -16.65 -6.24
CA ARG A 663 -28.50 -16.24 -5.15
C ARG A 663 -28.31 -17.20 -3.96
N ALA A 664 -28.13 -16.63 -2.77
CA ALA A 664 -27.88 -17.38 -1.53
C ALA A 664 -29.12 -18.09 -1.00
#